data_AF-A0A4Q4VNS5-F1
#
_entry.id   AF-A0A4Q4VNS5-F1
#
_cell.length_a   1.000
_cell.length_b   1.000
_cell.length_c   1.000
_cell.angle_alpha   90.00
_cell.angle_beta   90.00
_cell.angle_gamma   90.00
#
_symmetry.space_group_name_H-M   'P 1'
#
loop_
_entity.id
_entity.type
_entity.pdbx_description
1 polymer ?
#
loop_
_entity_poly.entity_id
_entity_poly.type
_entity_poly.pdbx_seq_one_letter_code
_entity_poly.pdbx_strand_id
1 'polypeptide(L)'
;MSKQGGKKTLAPRLEVYPLDAQSDEGLYSVDIVLVHGLDGDLVETWQASDSSKVFWPRDFLPNYLPDARVLSFGYNASIRGTTSDAKIRGHAASLLYLLRDKRNGIARLRPLIFIGHSLGGAIIKQALLLASHNERIQSIADSTYGVMFFATPHYGQACSDKWKHFAESVLRSSHDASGFGPAPKIPNGMLKQIQDNAVILGKITDDFELLLKHKPEHELIGLVNYLEESRVKAMGDLAIDQPTGRLASADISVYLAGNHLGLCKFGEEDRELFDKVGKALKGLAQESPKANYNKLWIHGYPACGKTFLAYFIVGHLRESKSEQAEVMYCFLDARVEAGRDRDAILRQTLHQATRIDPALISNCLYNVYRKSKTRTLTIDVLCRLWPEVMALLAKRKRLMIVIDGFDEIDDKYQEEFLGCFNESEKLCREKRLNLRLLILSRCCPSLDRHKQSFRTYEIAIDDTARDISVTVSKSVERLSRITGFPKFFQKMVIEGISEGARGTYLWATVLLADIEITLPSLCELNKRLKTLPREMAELYDSILGRMDSRVVKLILRWVNFQYKALSIQELDIGLAMAKIWDKDPGSSINDPPLQSDTIDTRDVKLALHGMCGQLIRFSRAESGNEIEVLPVHRSLTLYLATPTRRLREQHRDPINIPHHDKFFMAETESHATLGNLCVAYLTMPRFADPGKRFQADGKGPKDWECKVRKRMENDEFAGYAALFWSKHLEKAGPDISKHSSPLDLERRKMLRDKESGYARCWFEMWWLCKEKPIKEFPVEEPKMDEIIGPELSEIQQPGESYWGGFLKLLLSSMLR
;
A
#
# COMPACT_ATOMS: atom_id res chain seq x y z
N MET A 1 -13.43 -27.54 61.83
CA MET A 1 -12.33 -26.91 61.05
C MET A 1 -12.94 -26.20 59.85
N SER A 2 -12.95 -24.87 59.87
CA SER A 2 -13.50 -24.01 58.83
C SER A 2 -12.59 -24.01 57.60
N LYS A 3 -13.12 -24.39 56.43
CA LYS A 3 -12.45 -24.23 55.14
C LYS A 3 -12.53 -22.75 54.73
N GLN A 4 -11.48 -21.98 55.04
CA GLN A 4 -11.22 -20.70 54.37
C GLN A 4 -10.71 -21.02 52.95
N GLY A 5 -11.59 -20.94 51.95
CA GLY A 5 -11.21 -20.95 50.53
C GLY A 5 -10.69 -19.58 50.11
N GLY A 6 -9.38 -19.38 50.12
CA GLY A 6 -8.76 -18.22 49.47
C GLY A 6 -8.85 -18.35 47.96
N LYS A 7 -9.56 -17.43 47.28
CA LYS A 7 -9.48 -17.25 45.81
C LYS A 7 -7.99 -17.04 45.47
N LYS A 8 -7.39 -17.97 44.71
CA LYS A 8 -6.01 -17.86 44.20
C LYS A 8 -5.89 -16.60 43.35
N THR A 9 -4.78 -15.88 43.48
CA THR A 9 -4.41 -14.72 42.65
C THR A 9 -4.35 -15.16 41.17
N LEU A 10 -5.38 -14.85 40.39
CA LEU A 10 -5.46 -15.22 38.97
C LEU A 10 -4.63 -14.24 38.12
N ALA A 11 -3.75 -14.78 37.27
CA ALA A 11 -3.09 -14.01 36.23
C ALA A 11 -4.11 -13.51 35.19
N PRO A 12 -3.92 -12.33 34.58
CA PRO A 12 -4.81 -11.83 33.53
C PRO A 12 -4.94 -12.84 32.39
N ARG A 13 -6.18 -13.10 31.94
CA ARG A 13 -6.47 -14.03 30.83
C ARG A 13 -7.66 -13.55 30.01
N LEU A 14 -7.71 -13.98 28.75
CA LEU A 14 -8.78 -13.64 27.80
C LEU A 14 -9.33 -14.92 27.19
N GLU A 15 -10.54 -15.31 27.59
CA GLU A 15 -11.22 -16.51 27.08
C GLU A 15 -12.07 -16.15 25.86
N VAL A 16 -12.14 -17.06 24.88
CA VAL A 16 -12.87 -16.84 23.61
C VAL A 16 -14.04 -17.81 23.54
N TYR A 17 -15.21 -17.32 23.13
CA TYR A 17 -16.42 -18.11 22.96
C TYR A 17 -16.89 -18.06 21.50
N PRO A 18 -17.28 -19.23 20.91
CA PRO A 18 -17.27 -20.56 21.53
C PRO A 18 -15.85 -21.08 21.81
N LEU A 19 -15.70 -21.95 22.82
CA LEU A 19 -14.40 -22.39 23.34
C LEU A 19 -13.54 -23.16 22.31
N ASP A 20 -14.18 -23.70 21.27
CA ASP A 20 -13.54 -24.43 20.17
C ASP A 20 -13.14 -23.53 18.99
N ALA A 21 -13.25 -22.20 19.14
CA ALA A 21 -12.85 -21.26 18.10
C ALA A 21 -11.33 -21.33 17.85
N GLN A 22 -10.93 -22.10 16.83
CA GLN A 22 -9.58 -22.04 16.29
C GLN A 22 -9.34 -20.67 15.63
N SER A 23 -8.07 -20.37 15.37
CA SER A 23 -7.59 -19.15 14.70
C SER A 23 -8.04 -19.07 13.24
N ASP A 24 -9.34 -18.96 12.98
CA ASP A 24 -9.87 -18.89 11.61
C ASP A 24 -10.20 -17.45 11.21
N GLU A 25 -9.31 -16.93 10.37
CA GLU A 25 -9.37 -15.64 9.69
C GLU A 25 -10.51 -15.62 8.65
N GLY A 26 -11.76 -15.45 9.08
CA GLY A 26 -12.83 -15.15 8.12
C GLY A 26 -14.28 -15.36 8.56
N LEU A 27 -14.53 -16.08 9.66
CA LEU A 27 -15.91 -16.42 10.08
C LEU A 27 -16.65 -15.30 10.81
N TYR A 28 -15.93 -14.43 11.54
CA TYR A 28 -16.56 -13.47 12.45
C TYR A 28 -16.57 -12.05 11.89
N SER A 29 -17.71 -11.37 12.01
CA SER A 29 -17.91 -10.00 11.52
C SER A 29 -17.61 -8.93 12.56
N VAL A 30 -17.66 -9.27 13.85
CA VAL A 30 -17.41 -8.36 14.99
C VAL A 30 -16.78 -9.12 16.17
N ASP A 31 -15.86 -8.48 16.88
CA ASP A 31 -15.37 -8.95 18.18
C ASP A 31 -16.10 -8.19 19.30
N ILE A 32 -16.56 -8.92 20.31
CA ILE A 32 -17.21 -8.37 21.51
C ILE A 32 -16.34 -8.69 22.72
N VAL A 33 -15.87 -7.68 23.44
CA VAL A 33 -14.96 -7.85 24.59
C VAL A 33 -15.67 -7.48 25.89
N LEU A 34 -15.85 -8.45 26.77
CA LEU A 34 -16.48 -8.29 28.08
C LEU A 34 -15.41 -8.04 29.15
N VAL A 35 -15.61 -7.02 29.97
CA VAL A 35 -14.72 -6.65 31.08
C VAL A 35 -15.54 -6.56 32.36
N HIS A 36 -15.35 -7.54 33.26
CA HIS A 36 -16.08 -7.63 34.53
C HIS A 36 -15.67 -6.53 35.53
N GLY A 37 -16.49 -6.31 36.55
CA GLY A 37 -16.25 -5.36 37.63
C GLY A 37 -15.42 -5.91 38.80
N LEU A 38 -15.39 -5.13 39.90
CA LEU A 38 -14.74 -5.50 41.16
C LEU A 38 -15.34 -6.77 41.78
N ASP A 39 -14.49 -7.65 42.31
CA ASP A 39 -14.81 -9.01 42.79
C ASP A 39 -15.58 -9.91 41.80
N GLY A 40 -15.68 -9.48 40.54
CA GLY A 40 -16.29 -10.23 39.44
C GLY A 40 -15.38 -11.33 38.89
N ASP A 41 -15.96 -12.13 38.00
CA ASP A 41 -15.27 -13.17 37.24
C ASP A 41 -15.74 -13.12 35.78
N LEU A 42 -14.86 -13.57 34.87
CA LEU A 42 -15.08 -13.54 33.43
C LEU A 42 -16.31 -14.35 32.97
N VAL A 43 -16.83 -15.29 33.76
CA VAL A 43 -18.12 -15.96 33.51
C VAL A 43 -19.18 -15.50 34.49
N GLU A 44 -18.90 -15.56 35.80
CA GLU A 44 -19.94 -15.39 36.83
C GLU A 44 -20.63 -14.03 36.79
N THR A 45 -19.94 -12.97 36.35
CA THR A 45 -20.52 -11.63 36.21
C THR A 45 -21.67 -11.60 35.22
N TRP A 46 -21.57 -12.36 34.13
CA TRP A 46 -22.54 -12.36 33.03
C TRP A 46 -23.49 -13.57 33.07
N GLN A 47 -23.36 -14.42 34.10
CA GLN A 47 -24.16 -15.63 34.26
C GLN A 47 -25.38 -15.37 35.15
N ALA A 48 -26.53 -15.89 34.75
CA ALA A 48 -27.76 -15.87 35.51
C ALA A 48 -27.55 -16.41 36.94
N SER A 49 -28.16 -15.73 37.92
CA SER A 49 -28.07 -16.11 39.34
C SER A 49 -28.97 -17.29 39.69
N ASP A 50 -29.97 -17.56 38.86
CA ASP A 50 -30.94 -18.64 39.03
C ASP A 50 -30.32 -20.03 38.76
N SER A 51 -31.17 -21.06 38.80
CA SER A 51 -30.79 -22.44 38.50
C SER A 51 -30.47 -22.68 37.02
N SER A 52 -30.88 -21.78 36.10
CA SER A 52 -30.64 -21.92 34.66
C SER A 52 -29.16 -21.77 34.32
N LYS A 53 -28.42 -20.96 35.10
CA LYS A 53 -26.99 -20.69 34.91
C LYS A 53 -26.65 -20.27 33.47
N VAL A 54 -27.59 -19.63 32.79
CA VAL A 54 -27.42 -19.10 31.43
C VAL A 54 -26.27 -18.08 31.41
N PHE A 55 -25.32 -18.27 30.49
CA PHE A 55 -24.26 -17.31 30.20
C PHE A 55 -24.63 -16.63 28.87
N TRP A 56 -25.37 -15.53 28.97
CA TRP A 56 -25.97 -14.85 27.81
C TRP A 56 -24.99 -14.50 26.67
N PRO A 57 -23.68 -14.21 26.91
CA PRO A 57 -22.77 -13.94 25.79
C PRO A 57 -22.55 -15.15 24.89
N ARG A 58 -22.69 -16.38 25.41
CA ARG A 58 -22.63 -17.61 24.62
C ARG A 58 -24.03 -18.07 24.21
N ASP A 59 -25.01 -17.94 25.11
CA ASP A 59 -26.28 -18.65 24.98
C ASP A 59 -27.37 -17.81 24.29
N PHE A 60 -27.38 -16.47 24.46
CA PHE A 60 -28.42 -15.59 23.89
C PHE A 60 -27.91 -14.69 22.77
N LEU A 61 -26.68 -14.18 22.89
CA LEU A 61 -26.08 -13.26 21.91
C LEU A 61 -26.04 -13.80 20.47
N PRO A 62 -25.79 -15.10 20.20
CA PRO A 62 -25.83 -15.63 18.84
C PRO A 62 -27.17 -15.45 18.11
N ASN A 63 -28.28 -15.29 18.83
CA ASN A 63 -29.59 -15.02 18.22
C ASN A 63 -29.69 -13.62 17.58
N TYR A 64 -28.83 -12.69 18.02
CA TYR A 64 -28.78 -11.31 17.50
C TYR A 64 -27.59 -11.11 16.55
N LEU A 65 -26.45 -11.71 16.88
CA LEU A 65 -25.18 -11.63 16.16
C LEU A 65 -24.56 -13.04 16.04
N PRO A 66 -25.03 -13.88 15.10
CA PRO A 66 -24.59 -15.28 14.97
C PRO A 66 -23.11 -15.43 14.56
N ASP A 67 -22.55 -14.38 13.98
CA ASP A 67 -21.17 -14.26 13.50
C ASP A 67 -20.31 -13.35 14.40
N ALA A 68 -20.74 -13.11 15.65
CA ALA A 68 -19.90 -12.44 16.63
C ALA A 68 -18.93 -13.41 17.31
N ARG A 69 -17.69 -12.94 17.51
CA ARG A 69 -16.73 -13.61 18.39
C ARG A 69 -16.71 -12.89 19.73
N VAL A 70 -16.90 -13.65 20.81
CA VAL A 70 -16.97 -13.09 22.16
C VAL A 70 -15.67 -13.39 22.90
N LEU A 71 -15.10 -12.37 23.54
CA LEU A 71 -13.90 -12.48 24.37
C LEU A 71 -14.22 -11.97 25.77
N SER A 72 -14.01 -12.80 26.80
CA SER A 72 -14.23 -12.40 28.20
C SER A 72 -12.90 -12.25 28.93
N PHE A 73 -12.63 -11.05 29.43
CA PHE A 73 -11.38 -10.70 30.10
C PHE A 73 -11.47 -10.94 31.60
N GLY A 74 -10.62 -11.84 32.10
CA GLY A 74 -10.42 -12.09 33.51
C GLY A 74 -9.17 -11.39 34.04
N TYR A 75 -9.30 -10.63 35.12
CA TYR A 75 -8.18 -10.02 35.83
C TYR A 75 -8.35 -10.15 37.35
N ASN A 76 -7.28 -9.91 38.11
CA ASN A 76 -7.37 -9.92 39.57
C ASN A 76 -8.25 -8.75 40.05
N ALA A 77 -9.54 -9.01 40.24
CA ALA A 77 -10.52 -8.02 40.68
C ALA A 77 -10.58 -7.80 42.21
N SER A 78 -9.60 -8.34 42.97
CA SER A 78 -9.65 -8.33 44.43
C SER A 78 -9.54 -6.93 45.05
N ILE A 79 -10.20 -6.79 46.21
CA ILE A 79 -10.44 -5.55 46.94
C ILE A 79 -9.18 -4.83 47.46
N ARG A 80 -8.05 -5.53 47.60
CA ARG A 80 -6.76 -4.90 47.96
C ARG A 80 -5.95 -4.49 46.71
N GLY A 81 -6.47 -4.73 45.51
CA GLY A 81 -5.66 -5.05 44.33
C GLY A 81 -5.81 -4.16 43.09
N THR A 82 -6.81 -3.28 42.97
CA THR A 82 -7.32 -2.93 41.62
C THR A 82 -7.56 -1.46 41.28
N THR A 83 -7.74 -0.56 42.25
CA THR A 83 -8.28 0.79 41.96
C THR A 83 -7.28 1.93 41.94
N SER A 84 -6.00 1.69 42.25
CA SER A 84 -4.97 2.73 42.08
C SER A 84 -4.65 2.94 40.59
N ASP A 85 -4.26 4.15 40.20
CA ASP A 85 -3.91 4.50 38.80
C ASP A 85 -2.97 3.47 38.15
N ALA A 86 -1.86 3.12 38.81
CA ALA A 86 -0.89 2.13 38.30
C ALA A 86 -1.49 0.73 38.04
N LYS A 87 -2.50 0.34 38.82
CA LYS A 87 -3.15 -0.98 38.72
C LYS A 87 -4.24 -0.98 37.64
N ILE A 88 -5.05 0.08 37.55
CA ILE A 88 -6.02 0.26 36.44
C ILE A 88 -5.26 0.30 35.12
N ARG A 89 -4.18 1.08 35.02
CA ARG A 89 -3.29 1.10 33.85
C ARG A 89 -2.67 -0.28 33.58
N GLY A 90 -2.24 -1.00 34.61
CA GLY A 90 -1.68 -2.35 34.46
C GLY A 90 -2.70 -3.36 33.90
N HIS A 91 -3.95 -3.32 34.37
CA HIS A 91 -5.03 -4.16 33.84
C HIS A 91 -5.43 -3.76 32.42
N ALA A 92 -5.55 -2.46 32.14
CA ALA A 92 -5.80 -1.94 30.80
C ALA A 92 -4.70 -2.37 29.81
N ALA A 93 -3.43 -2.25 30.20
CA ALA A 93 -2.31 -2.73 29.39
C ALA A 93 -2.37 -4.25 29.17
N SER A 94 -2.68 -5.02 30.21
CA SER A 94 -2.81 -6.49 30.10
C SER A 94 -3.94 -6.89 29.13
N LEU A 95 -5.08 -6.21 29.21
CA LEU A 95 -6.20 -6.37 28.27
C LEU A 95 -5.75 -6.10 26.84
N LEU A 96 -5.09 -4.97 26.59
CA LEU A 96 -4.62 -4.59 25.25
C LEU A 96 -3.61 -5.58 24.68
N TYR A 97 -2.65 -6.05 25.49
CA TYR A 97 -1.67 -7.04 25.04
C TYR A 97 -2.32 -8.38 24.68
N LEU A 98 -3.20 -8.90 25.54
CA LEU A 98 -3.92 -10.14 25.27
C LEU A 98 -4.85 -10.02 24.07
N LEU A 99 -5.53 -8.88 23.93
CA LEU A 99 -6.43 -8.63 22.82
C LEU A 99 -5.67 -8.50 21.49
N ARG A 100 -4.52 -7.80 21.49
CA ARG A 100 -3.62 -7.71 20.34
C ARG A 100 -3.16 -9.09 19.89
N ASP A 101 -2.73 -9.94 20.81
CA ASP A 101 -2.25 -11.30 20.49
C ASP A 101 -3.37 -12.17 19.92
N LYS A 102 -4.62 -11.93 20.37
CA LYS A 102 -5.83 -12.59 19.85
C LYS A 102 -6.36 -12.00 18.54
N ARG A 103 -5.86 -10.83 18.12
CA ARG A 103 -6.23 -10.10 16.90
C ARG A 103 -4.99 -9.87 16.04
N ASN A 104 -4.46 -10.94 15.46
CA ASN A 104 -3.41 -10.90 14.45
C ASN A 104 -3.99 -10.84 13.03
N GLY A 105 -3.15 -10.47 12.05
CA GLY A 105 -3.55 -10.43 10.63
C GLY A 105 -4.79 -9.59 10.37
N ILE A 106 -5.75 -10.15 9.63
CA ILE A 106 -6.99 -9.46 9.22
C ILE A 106 -7.94 -9.19 10.41
N ALA A 107 -7.80 -9.93 11.51
CA ALA A 107 -8.64 -9.74 12.69
C ALA A 107 -8.41 -8.37 13.36
N ARG A 108 -7.26 -7.70 13.10
CA ARG A 108 -7.00 -6.31 13.53
C ARG A 108 -8.02 -5.32 12.98
N LEU A 109 -8.57 -5.60 11.79
CA LEU A 109 -9.50 -4.73 11.07
C LEU A 109 -10.98 -5.05 11.37
N ARG A 110 -11.25 -6.07 12.19
CA ARG A 110 -12.63 -6.46 12.53
C ARG A 110 -13.21 -5.43 13.51
N PRO A 111 -14.44 -4.94 13.29
CA PRO A 111 -15.12 -4.10 14.27
C PRO A 111 -15.05 -4.67 15.69
N LEU A 112 -14.85 -3.81 16.67
CA LEU A 112 -14.69 -4.15 18.08
C LEU A 112 -15.72 -3.38 18.92
N ILE A 113 -16.43 -4.12 19.78
CA ILE A 113 -17.37 -3.56 20.76
C ILE A 113 -16.93 -3.99 22.15
N PHE A 114 -16.76 -3.03 23.06
CA PHE A 114 -16.48 -3.32 24.46
C PHE A 114 -17.76 -3.31 25.31
N ILE A 115 -17.83 -4.21 26.28
CA ILE A 115 -18.89 -4.25 27.28
C ILE A 115 -18.25 -4.24 28.67
N GLY A 116 -18.47 -3.16 29.42
CA GLY A 116 -17.90 -2.99 30.76
C GLY A 116 -18.96 -3.03 31.84
N HIS A 117 -18.72 -3.79 32.91
CA HIS A 117 -19.52 -3.71 34.14
C HIS A 117 -18.76 -2.98 35.23
N SER A 118 -19.38 -1.99 35.88
CA SER A 118 -18.82 -1.29 37.03
C SER A 118 -17.37 -0.81 36.80
N LEU A 119 -16.39 -1.22 37.61
CA LEU A 119 -14.97 -0.84 37.42
C LEU A 119 -14.40 -1.31 36.07
N GLY A 120 -14.95 -2.37 35.46
CA GLY A 120 -14.55 -2.82 34.14
C GLY A 120 -14.72 -1.74 33.07
N GLY A 121 -15.73 -0.87 33.22
CA GLY A 121 -15.89 0.31 32.38
C GLY A 121 -14.73 1.32 32.50
N ALA A 122 -14.18 1.51 33.71
CA ALA A 122 -13.00 2.36 33.90
C ALA A 122 -11.73 1.77 33.26
N ILE A 123 -11.59 0.43 33.29
CA ILE A 123 -10.49 -0.27 32.61
C ILE A 123 -10.60 -0.09 31.09
N ILE A 124 -11.80 -0.18 30.52
CA ILE A 124 -12.04 0.06 29.08
C ILE A 124 -11.67 1.50 28.71
N LYS A 125 -12.14 2.50 29.47
CA LYS A 125 -11.79 3.91 29.25
C LYS A 125 -10.28 4.10 29.24
N GLN A 126 -9.58 3.56 30.25
CA GLN A 126 -8.13 3.64 30.35
C GLN A 126 -7.42 2.88 29.21
N ALA A 127 -7.96 1.75 28.76
CA ALA A 127 -7.40 0.95 27.67
C ALA A 127 -7.47 1.71 26.35
N LEU A 128 -8.61 2.34 26.05
CA LEU A 128 -8.77 3.16 24.85
C LEU A 128 -7.86 4.39 24.88
N LEU A 129 -7.71 5.06 26.04
CA LEU A 129 -6.74 6.15 26.20
C LEU A 129 -5.30 5.71 25.93
N LEU A 130 -4.88 4.54 26.43
CA LEU A 130 -3.54 3.99 26.17
C LEU A 130 -3.35 3.58 24.71
N ALA A 131 -4.36 2.98 24.09
CA ALA A 131 -4.31 2.54 22.70
C ALA A 131 -4.18 3.72 21.73
N SER A 132 -4.91 4.81 21.96
CA SER A 132 -4.84 6.02 21.13
C SER A 132 -3.49 6.74 21.13
N HIS A 133 -2.60 6.43 22.09
CA HIS A 133 -1.28 7.06 22.23
C HIS A 133 -0.11 6.09 21.98
N ASN A 134 -0.38 4.88 21.48
CA ASN A 134 0.64 3.86 21.26
C ASN A 134 0.44 3.15 19.93
N GLU A 135 1.28 3.49 18.95
CA GLU A 135 1.26 2.96 17.57
C GLU A 135 1.18 1.42 17.51
N ARG A 136 1.78 0.71 18.47
CA ARG A 136 1.79 -0.77 18.47
C ARG A 136 0.43 -1.41 18.77
N ILE A 137 -0.47 -0.67 19.39
CA ILE A 137 -1.81 -1.13 19.82
C ILE A 137 -2.93 -0.18 19.37
N GLN A 138 -2.60 0.85 18.60
CA GLN A 138 -3.53 1.85 18.08
C GLN A 138 -4.67 1.23 17.27
N SER A 139 -4.38 0.16 16.52
CA SER A 139 -5.40 -0.61 15.80
C SER A 139 -6.59 -1.07 16.66
N ILE A 140 -6.43 -1.24 17.97
CA ILE A 140 -7.54 -1.56 18.88
C ILE A 140 -8.45 -0.33 19.06
N ALA A 141 -7.90 0.86 19.25
CA ALA A 141 -8.68 2.10 19.32
C ALA A 141 -9.38 2.40 18.00
N ASP A 142 -8.67 2.24 16.88
CA ASP A 142 -9.18 2.54 15.52
C ASP A 142 -10.31 1.59 15.11
N SER A 143 -10.28 0.34 15.59
CA SER A 143 -11.31 -0.66 15.29
C SER A 143 -12.45 -0.69 16.32
N THR A 144 -12.39 0.13 17.38
CA THR A 144 -13.47 0.23 18.38
C THR A 144 -14.60 1.12 17.88
N TYR A 145 -15.76 0.54 17.65
CA TYR A 145 -16.95 1.26 17.16
C TYR A 145 -18.06 1.38 18.19
N GLY A 146 -18.00 0.61 19.29
CA GLY A 146 -19.01 0.67 20.33
C GLY A 146 -18.48 0.36 21.72
N VAL A 147 -19.05 1.03 22.72
CA VAL A 147 -18.86 0.68 24.13
C VAL A 147 -20.22 0.68 24.85
N MET A 148 -20.50 -0.41 25.55
CA MET A 148 -21.70 -0.56 26.39
C MET A 148 -21.29 -0.62 27.85
N PHE A 149 -21.85 0.27 28.66
CA PHE A 149 -21.55 0.40 30.07
C PHE A 149 -22.71 -0.12 30.92
N PHE A 150 -22.51 -1.21 31.65
CA PHE A 150 -23.44 -1.73 32.64
C PHE A 150 -23.06 -1.22 34.03
N ALA A 151 -23.95 -0.45 34.66
CA ALA A 151 -23.76 0.07 36.02
C ALA A 151 -22.34 0.67 36.22
N THR A 152 -21.83 1.38 35.21
CA THR A 152 -20.53 2.04 35.29
C THR A 152 -20.74 3.49 35.75
N PRO A 153 -20.12 3.93 36.85
CA PRO A 153 -20.17 5.34 37.24
C PRO A 153 -19.29 6.21 36.33
N HIS A 154 -19.84 7.34 35.88
CA HIS A 154 -19.16 8.33 35.03
C HIS A 154 -18.98 9.69 35.73
N TYR A 155 -18.74 9.70 37.05
CA TYR A 155 -18.46 10.93 37.77
C TYR A 155 -17.08 11.46 37.40
N GLY A 156 -17.02 12.64 36.78
CA GLY A 156 -15.79 13.38 36.52
C GLY A 156 -15.15 13.95 37.80
N GLN A 157 -14.01 14.62 37.68
CA GLN A 157 -13.31 15.18 38.87
C GLN A 157 -14.17 16.17 39.67
N ALA A 158 -15.02 16.95 38.99
CA ALA A 158 -15.92 17.92 39.62
C ALA A 158 -16.99 17.28 40.54
N CYS A 159 -17.27 15.99 40.39
CA CYS A 159 -18.23 15.23 41.19
C CYS A 159 -17.56 14.09 41.96
N SER A 160 -16.29 14.26 42.33
CA SER A 160 -15.49 13.22 42.98
C SER A 160 -16.09 12.73 44.31
N ASP A 161 -16.83 13.58 45.00
CA ASP A 161 -17.56 13.30 46.23
C ASP A 161 -18.66 12.23 46.06
N LYS A 162 -19.24 12.12 44.86
CA LYS A 162 -20.28 11.13 44.52
C LYS A 162 -19.76 9.69 44.48
N TRP A 163 -18.45 9.48 44.32
CA TRP A 163 -17.85 8.14 44.39
C TRP A 163 -18.02 7.49 45.76
N LYS A 164 -18.10 8.30 46.83
CA LYS A 164 -18.41 7.80 48.18
C LYS A 164 -19.79 7.17 48.23
N HIS A 165 -20.80 7.88 47.72
CA HIS A 165 -22.17 7.39 47.66
C HIS A 165 -22.29 6.13 46.81
N PHE A 166 -21.67 6.13 45.62
CA PHE A 166 -21.60 4.94 44.76
C PHE A 166 -21.03 3.73 45.50
N ALA A 167 -19.88 3.91 46.17
CA ALA A 167 -19.24 2.83 46.92
C ALA A 167 -20.15 2.27 48.02
N GLU A 168 -20.84 3.14 48.77
CA GLU A 168 -21.78 2.76 49.82
C GLU A 168 -23.01 2.01 49.27
N SER A 169 -23.56 2.43 48.14
CA SER A 169 -24.73 1.79 47.52
C SER A 169 -24.41 0.42 46.92
N VAL A 170 -23.20 0.23 46.38
CA VAL A 170 -22.74 -1.09 45.91
C VAL A 170 -22.65 -2.10 47.06
N LEU A 171 -22.23 -1.69 48.26
CA LEU A 171 -22.26 -2.58 49.43
C LEU A 171 -23.66 -3.06 49.75
N ARG A 172 -24.61 -2.14 49.78
CA ARG A 172 -25.99 -2.43 50.18
C ARG A 172 -26.61 -3.43 49.21
N SER A 173 -26.30 -3.29 47.92
CA SER A 173 -26.72 -4.23 46.87
C SER A 173 -26.18 -5.66 47.08
N SER A 174 -25.03 -5.83 47.75
CA SER A 174 -24.47 -7.15 48.08
C SER A 174 -25.15 -7.83 49.27
N HIS A 175 -25.72 -7.05 50.20
CA HIS A 175 -26.45 -7.56 51.35
C HIS A 175 -27.83 -8.11 50.98
N ASP A 176 -28.51 -7.48 50.02
CA ASP A 176 -29.86 -7.86 49.58
C ASP A 176 -29.89 -9.09 48.65
N ALA A 177 -28.75 -9.46 48.04
CA ALA A 177 -28.68 -10.60 47.12
C ALA A 177 -28.71 -11.98 47.83
N SER A 178 -28.43 -12.04 49.13
CA SER A 178 -28.43 -13.29 49.91
C SER A 178 -29.72 -13.43 50.73
N GLY A 179 -30.79 -13.90 50.10
CA GLY A 179 -31.94 -14.43 50.85
C GLY A 179 -31.47 -15.55 51.77
N PHE A 180 -31.48 -15.31 53.09
CA PHE A 180 -31.19 -16.27 54.16
C PHE A 180 -29.77 -16.90 54.20
N GLY A 181 -28.71 -16.09 54.14
CA GLY A 181 -27.34 -16.50 54.47
C GLY A 181 -26.48 -15.34 55.01
N PRO A 182 -25.34 -15.59 55.68
CA PRO A 182 -24.44 -14.50 56.06
C PRO A 182 -23.93 -13.81 54.79
N ALA A 183 -24.16 -12.49 54.72
CA ALA A 183 -23.83 -11.67 53.57
C ALA A 183 -22.39 -11.92 53.08
N PRO A 184 -22.13 -11.94 51.76
CA PRO A 184 -20.78 -11.88 51.25
C PRO A 184 -20.12 -10.64 51.85
N LYS A 185 -19.07 -10.83 52.66
CA LYS A 185 -18.28 -9.70 53.16
C LYS A 185 -17.64 -9.05 51.95
N ILE A 186 -18.14 -7.89 51.51
CA ILE A 186 -17.30 -6.93 50.78
C ILE A 186 -16.37 -6.32 51.84
N PRO A 187 -15.05 -6.63 51.87
CA PRO A 187 -14.15 -6.03 52.84
C PRO A 187 -14.19 -4.51 52.79
N ASN A 188 -14.30 -3.87 53.98
CA ASN A 188 -14.22 -2.42 54.20
C ASN A 188 -13.06 -1.71 53.44
N GLY A 189 -12.03 -2.45 53.01
CA GLY A 189 -10.96 -1.94 52.16
C GLY A 189 -11.37 -1.52 50.75
N MET A 190 -12.45 -2.06 50.17
CA MET A 190 -12.92 -1.75 48.81
C MET A 190 -13.46 -0.32 48.72
N LEU A 191 -14.24 0.03 49.74
CA LEU A 191 -14.86 1.34 49.91
C LEU A 191 -13.83 2.44 50.06
N LYS A 192 -12.90 2.20 50.98
CA LYS A 192 -11.81 3.11 51.23
C LYS A 192 -11.02 3.33 49.95
N GLN A 193 -10.79 2.27 49.17
CA GLN A 193 -10.07 2.38 47.90
C GLN A 193 -10.83 3.10 46.77
N ILE A 194 -12.15 2.94 46.62
CA ILE A 194 -12.92 3.71 45.62
C ILE A 194 -12.95 5.19 46.04
N GLN A 195 -13.13 5.47 47.32
CA GLN A 195 -13.12 6.82 47.89
C GLN A 195 -11.73 7.48 47.77
N ASP A 196 -10.67 6.77 48.17
CA ASP A 196 -9.28 7.24 48.12
C ASP A 196 -8.82 7.53 46.68
N ASN A 197 -9.39 6.84 45.68
CA ASN A 197 -9.04 7.00 44.27
C ASN A 197 -10.12 7.71 43.43
N ALA A 198 -11.10 8.36 44.06
CA ALA A 198 -12.19 9.06 43.38
C ALA A 198 -11.68 10.10 42.36
N VAL A 199 -10.59 10.80 42.70
CA VAL A 199 -9.93 11.78 41.80
C VAL A 199 -9.38 11.11 40.54
N ILE A 200 -8.76 9.94 40.68
CA ILE A 200 -8.18 9.19 39.55
C ILE A 200 -9.29 8.68 38.64
N LEU A 201 -10.35 8.09 39.20
CA LEU A 201 -11.49 7.58 38.43
C LEU A 201 -12.26 8.71 37.72
N GLY A 202 -12.35 9.88 38.37
CA GLY A 202 -12.85 11.11 37.77
C GLY A 202 -12.00 11.56 36.60
N LYS A 203 -10.67 11.59 36.78
CA LYS A 203 -9.74 11.96 35.72
C LYS A 203 -9.84 11.04 34.51
N ILE A 204 -9.89 9.72 34.70
CA ILE A 204 -10.06 8.75 33.60
C ILE A 204 -11.35 9.04 32.82
N THR A 205 -12.43 9.43 33.51
CA THR A 205 -13.69 9.78 32.85
C THR A 205 -13.56 11.08 32.06
N ASP A 206 -12.96 12.13 32.64
CA ASP A 206 -12.74 13.41 31.96
C ASP A 206 -11.83 13.25 30.73
N ASP A 207 -10.73 12.50 30.85
CA ASP A 207 -9.79 12.22 29.75
C ASP A 207 -10.47 11.42 28.63
N PHE A 208 -11.34 10.47 28.97
CA PHE A 208 -12.11 9.69 27.99
C PHE A 208 -13.15 10.55 27.27
N GLU A 209 -13.88 11.40 27.99
CA GLU A 209 -14.79 12.40 27.40
C GLU A 209 -14.04 13.35 26.44
N LEU A 210 -12.83 13.76 26.81
CA LEU A 210 -11.96 14.56 25.96
C LEU A 210 -11.56 13.81 24.69
N LEU A 211 -11.18 12.53 24.81
CA LEU A 211 -10.85 11.67 23.67
C LEU A 211 -12.03 11.57 22.69
N LEU A 212 -13.25 11.36 23.20
CA LEU A 212 -14.46 11.27 22.37
C LEU A 212 -14.75 12.58 21.63
N LYS A 213 -14.59 13.73 22.29
CA LYS A 213 -14.81 15.06 21.68
C LYS A 213 -13.81 15.41 20.59
N HIS A 214 -12.59 14.89 20.67
CA HIS A 214 -11.54 15.14 19.67
C HIS A 214 -11.56 14.12 18.53
N LYS A 215 -12.41 13.08 18.61
CA LYS A 215 -12.58 12.14 17.49
C LYS A 215 -13.37 12.81 16.37
N PRO A 216 -12.93 12.66 15.12
CA PRO A 216 -13.70 13.17 13.99
C PRO A 216 -15.01 12.37 13.83
N GLU A 217 -16.03 12.96 13.18
CA GLU A 217 -17.39 12.39 13.08
C GLU A 217 -17.46 10.93 12.59
N HIS A 218 -16.48 10.49 11.79
CA HIS A 218 -16.41 9.15 11.21
C HIS A 218 -15.69 8.11 12.08
N GLU A 219 -15.09 8.52 13.19
CA GLU A 219 -14.48 7.65 14.20
C GLU A 219 -15.27 7.65 15.52
N LEU A 220 -16.48 8.20 15.52
CA LEU A 220 -17.32 8.23 16.69
C LEU A 220 -17.59 6.81 17.18
N ILE A 221 -17.46 6.65 18.49
CA ILE A 221 -17.74 5.41 19.19
C ILE A 221 -19.19 5.49 19.64
N GLY A 222 -20.01 4.51 19.25
CA GLY A 222 -21.38 4.41 19.75
C GLY A 222 -21.38 4.02 21.23
N LEU A 223 -22.14 4.74 22.05
CA LEU A 223 -22.09 4.68 23.50
C LEU A 223 -23.48 4.39 24.09
N VAL A 224 -23.59 3.27 24.78
CA VAL A 224 -24.85 2.86 25.44
C VAL A 224 -24.62 2.67 26.93
N ASN A 225 -25.38 3.40 27.75
CA ASN A 225 -25.37 3.26 29.20
C ASN A 225 -26.58 2.44 29.66
N TYR A 226 -26.34 1.39 30.43
CA TYR A 226 -27.36 0.65 31.16
C TYR A 226 -27.31 1.00 32.64
N LEU A 227 -28.41 1.57 33.13
CA LEU A 227 -28.56 2.07 34.48
C LEU A 227 -29.62 1.26 35.24
N GLU A 228 -29.47 1.21 36.57
CA GLU A 228 -30.41 0.53 37.46
C GLU A 228 -31.77 1.22 37.51
N GLU A 229 -32.85 0.45 37.39
CA GLU A 229 -34.23 0.92 37.52
C GLU A 229 -34.78 0.75 38.95
N SER A 230 -34.33 -0.27 39.68
CA SER A 230 -34.93 -0.65 40.96
C SER A 230 -34.19 -0.07 42.17
N ARG A 231 -34.93 0.69 42.99
CA ARG A 231 -34.47 1.10 44.33
C ARG A 231 -34.27 -0.14 45.21
N VAL A 232 -33.20 -0.15 46.01
CA VAL A 232 -32.93 -1.19 47.01
C VAL A 232 -34.17 -1.31 47.93
N LYS A 233 -34.77 -2.51 48.04
CA LYS A 233 -36.13 -2.77 48.54
C LYS A 233 -36.38 -2.34 50.00
N ALA A 234 -35.35 -1.91 50.73
CA ALA A 234 -35.46 -1.48 52.12
C ALA A 234 -35.32 0.04 52.36
N MET A 235 -34.70 0.85 51.48
CA MET A 235 -34.40 2.27 51.85
C MET A 235 -33.99 3.25 50.73
N GLY A 236 -34.36 3.05 49.45
CA GLY A 236 -34.62 4.19 48.56
C GLY A 236 -33.51 4.85 47.73
N ASP A 237 -32.25 4.37 47.69
CA ASP A 237 -31.19 4.99 46.86
C ASP A 237 -30.68 4.05 45.74
N LEU A 238 -30.33 4.63 44.57
CA LEU A 238 -29.68 3.96 43.43
C LEU A 238 -28.15 3.98 43.59
N ALA A 239 -27.41 3.04 43.00
CA ALA A 239 -25.94 3.08 43.07
C ALA A 239 -25.35 4.24 42.25
N ILE A 240 -25.97 4.56 41.11
CA ILE A 240 -25.54 5.65 40.24
C ILE A 240 -26.51 6.83 40.38
N ASP A 241 -25.99 7.97 40.79
CA ASP A 241 -26.68 9.26 40.78
C ASP A 241 -26.92 9.65 39.32
N GLN A 242 -28.16 9.49 38.85
CA GLN A 242 -28.50 9.56 37.43
C GLN A 242 -28.15 10.89 36.74
N PRO A 243 -28.28 12.08 37.38
CA PRO A 243 -27.89 13.35 36.76
C PRO A 243 -26.37 13.49 36.53
N THR A 244 -25.53 12.96 37.44
CA THR A 244 -24.08 13.20 37.44
C THR A 244 -23.23 11.97 37.11
N GLY A 245 -23.81 10.77 37.17
CA GLY A 245 -23.13 9.49 36.98
C GLY A 245 -23.33 8.87 35.60
N ARG A 246 -24.09 9.53 34.71
CA ARG A 246 -24.20 9.16 33.29
C ARG A 246 -23.07 9.78 32.47
N LEU A 247 -22.58 9.06 31.47
CA LEU A 247 -21.65 9.62 30.49
C LEU A 247 -22.39 10.67 29.64
N ALA A 248 -21.84 11.87 29.53
CA ALA A 248 -22.52 12.98 28.82
C ALA A 248 -22.57 12.73 27.31
N SER A 249 -21.52 12.11 26.77
CA SER A 249 -21.41 11.72 25.37
C SER A 249 -22.13 10.40 25.02
N ALA A 250 -22.94 9.81 25.91
CA ALA A 250 -23.67 8.58 25.56
C ALA A 250 -24.85 8.85 24.62
N ASP A 251 -24.95 8.08 23.54
CA ASP A 251 -26.04 8.18 22.56
C ASP A 251 -27.37 7.74 23.16
N ILE A 252 -27.34 6.68 23.98
CA ILE A 252 -28.54 6.07 24.58
C ILE A 252 -28.26 5.73 26.04
N SER A 253 -29.21 6.06 26.92
CA SER A 253 -29.26 5.56 28.29
C SER A 253 -30.53 4.73 28.49
N VAL A 254 -30.37 3.46 28.87
CA VAL A 254 -31.45 2.49 29.06
C VAL A 254 -31.50 2.08 30.53
N TYR A 255 -32.70 2.05 31.09
CA TYR A 255 -32.93 1.53 32.44
C TYR A 255 -33.29 0.05 32.36
N LEU A 256 -32.63 -0.77 33.18
CA LEU A 256 -32.93 -2.20 33.32
C LEU A 256 -33.35 -2.51 34.76
N ALA A 257 -34.34 -3.40 34.89
CA ALA A 257 -34.76 -3.96 36.15
C ALA A 257 -33.60 -4.76 36.78
N GLY A 258 -33.31 -4.51 38.06
CA GLY A 258 -32.20 -5.12 38.78
C GLY A 258 -31.43 -4.14 39.66
N ASN A 259 -30.62 -4.67 40.57
CA ASN A 259 -29.66 -3.91 41.36
C ASN A 259 -28.27 -3.90 40.66
N HIS A 260 -27.31 -3.14 41.20
CA HIS A 260 -25.95 -2.98 40.63
C HIS A 260 -25.24 -4.29 40.25
N LEU A 261 -25.48 -5.37 40.99
CA LEU A 261 -24.84 -6.68 40.77
C LEU A 261 -25.68 -7.61 39.88
N GLY A 262 -26.99 -7.40 39.80
CA GLY A 262 -27.93 -8.19 39.01
C GLY A 262 -28.17 -7.69 37.59
N LEU A 263 -27.91 -6.41 37.31
CA LEU A 263 -28.24 -5.74 36.04
C LEU A 263 -27.63 -6.39 34.78
N CYS A 264 -26.54 -7.15 34.92
CA CYS A 264 -25.82 -7.79 33.81
C CYS A 264 -26.06 -9.31 33.70
N LYS A 265 -27.01 -9.84 34.48
CA LYS A 265 -27.32 -11.27 34.58
C LYS A 265 -28.73 -11.51 34.04
N PHE A 266 -28.83 -12.24 32.94
CA PHE A 266 -30.10 -12.53 32.26
C PHE A 266 -30.33 -14.04 32.24
N GLY A 267 -31.38 -14.49 32.92
CA GLY A 267 -31.89 -15.86 32.83
C GLY A 267 -32.90 -16.04 31.71
N GLU A 268 -33.50 -17.22 31.63
CA GLU A 268 -34.57 -17.52 30.66
C GLU A 268 -35.81 -16.63 30.85
N GLU A 269 -36.10 -16.23 32.09
CA GLU A 269 -37.22 -15.33 32.42
C GLU A 269 -36.92 -13.87 32.03
N ASP A 270 -35.65 -13.52 31.82
CA ASP A 270 -35.21 -12.15 31.52
C ASP A 270 -35.06 -11.89 30.00
N ARG A 271 -35.56 -12.77 29.13
CA ARG A 271 -35.39 -12.65 27.66
C ARG A 271 -35.88 -11.31 27.10
N GLU A 272 -36.97 -10.76 27.64
CA GLU A 272 -37.48 -9.45 27.22
C GLU A 272 -36.55 -8.28 27.65
N LEU A 273 -35.91 -8.41 28.82
CA LEU A 273 -34.91 -7.44 29.28
C LEU A 273 -33.63 -7.54 28.43
N PHE A 274 -33.21 -8.76 28.12
CA PHE A 274 -32.06 -9.00 27.25
C PHE A 274 -32.30 -8.51 25.82
N ASP A 275 -33.53 -8.53 25.31
CA ASP A 275 -33.85 -8.06 23.96
C ASP A 275 -33.44 -6.59 23.74
N LYS A 276 -33.54 -5.75 24.77
CA LYS A 276 -33.02 -4.36 24.74
C LYS A 276 -31.50 -4.32 24.55
N VAL A 277 -30.77 -5.23 25.20
CA VAL A 277 -29.31 -5.37 25.08
C VAL A 277 -28.92 -5.93 23.72
N GLY A 278 -29.58 -7.01 23.28
CA GLY A 278 -29.33 -7.66 22.00
C GLY A 278 -29.60 -6.73 20.81
N LYS A 279 -30.68 -5.94 20.85
CA LYS A 279 -30.98 -4.92 19.82
C LYS A 279 -29.95 -3.80 19.78
N ALA A 280 -29.50 -3.30 20.93
CA ALA A 280 -28.46 -2.28 20.98
C ALA A 280 -27.11 -2.81 20.47
N LEU A 281 -26.71 -4.02 20.85
CA LEU A 281 -25.51 -4.70 20.32
C LEU A 281 -25.58 -4.84 18.80
N LYS A 282 -26.73 -5.29 18.29
CA LYS A 282 -26.98 -5.40 16.86
C LYS A 282 -26.93 -4.05 16.16
N GLY A 283 -27.50 -3.01 16.77
CA GLY A 283 -27.43 -1.63 16.29
C GLY A 283 -25.99 -1.15 16.16
N LEU A 284 -25.22 -1.21 17.26
CA LEU A 284 -23.80 -0.85 17.29
C LEU A 284 -22.98 -1.64 16.24
N ALA A 285 -23.23 -2.94 16.09
CA ALA A 285 -22.55 -3.77 15.09
C ALA A 285 -22.95 -3.44 13.64
N GLN A 286 -24.16 -2.91 13.40
CA GLN A 286 -24.67 -2.51 12.09
C GLN A 286 -24.28 -1.07 11.70
N GLU A 287 -24.20 -0.19 12.70
CA GLU A 287 -23.79 1.22 12.59
C GLU A 287 -22.27 1.36 12.54
N SER A 288 -21.54 0.42 13.16
CA SER A 288 -20.15 0.15 12.79
C SER A 288 -20.10 0.13 11.27
N PRO A 289 -19.31 0.99 10.59
CA PRO A 289 -19.32 1.12 9.14
C PRO A 289 -19.26 -0.30 8.62
N LYS A 290 -20.37 -0.80 8.05
CA LYS A 290 -20.51 -2.21 7.64
C LYS A 290 -19.23 -2.48 6.95
N ALA A 291 -18.36 -3.26 7.61
CA ALA A 291 -16.95 -3.31 7.27
C ALA A 291 -16.89 -3.29 5.76
N ASN A 292 -16.34 -2.24 5.13
CA ASN A 292 -16.58 -2.05 3.70
C ASN A 292 -15.76 -3.14 2.99
N TYR A 293 -16.30 -4.37 2.98
CA TYR A 293 -15.63 -5.62 2.60
C TYR A 293 -15.29 -5.61 1.11
N ASN A 294 -15.72 -4.57 0.41
CA ASN A 294 -15.60 -4.40 -1.01
C ASN A 294 -14.42 -3.50 -1.38
N LYS A 295 -13.78 -2.80 -0.44
CA LYS A 295 -12.61 -1.96 -0.73
C LYS A 295 -11.51 -2.25 0.28
N LEU A 296 -10.39 -2.76 -0.19
CA LEU A 296 -9.18 -3.00 0.60
C LEU A 296 -8.02 -2.22 -0.01
N TRP A 297 -7.31 -1.48 0.81
CA TRP A 297 -6.09 -0.77 0.45
C TRP A 297 -4.93 -1.36 1.25
N ILE A 298 -4.00 -2.01 0.56
CA ILE A 298 -2.75 -2.49 1.13
C ILE A 298 -1.66 -1.46 0.79
N HIS A 299 -1.10 -0.82 1.81
CA HIS A 299 0.00 0.11 1.62
C HIS A 299 1.26 -0.34 2.36
N GLY A 300 2.40 0.20 1.95
CA GLY A 300 3.66 -0.09 2.61
C GLY A 300 4.83 0.63 1.95
N TYR A 301 5.99 0.53 2.58
CA TYR A 301 7.23 1.15 2.13
C TYR A 301 7.67 0.72 0.72
N PRO A 302 8.46 1.54 0.00
CA PRO A 302 9.04 1.13 -1.28
C PRO A 302 9.74 -0.24 -1.17
N ALA A 303 9.54 -1.09 -2.18
CA ALA A 303 10.17 -2.42 -2.25
C ALA A 303 9.92 -3.39 -1.08
N CYS A 304 8.83 -3.24 -0.32
CA CYS A 304 8.37 -4.22 0.66
C CYS A 304 7.60 -5.42 0.04
N GLY A 305 7.59 -5.56 -1.29
CA GLY A 305 6.99 -6.72 -1.97
C GLY A 305 5.54 -6.57 -2.44
N LYS A 306 4.95 -5.37 -2.40
CA LYS A 306 3.55 -5.12 -2.84
C LYS A 306 3.21 -5.72 -4.21
N THR A 307 4.02 -5.47 -5.25
CA THR A 307 3.77 -6.03 -6.60
C THR A 307 3.82 -7.55 -6.62
N PHE A 308 4.73 -8.18 -5.88
CA PHE A 308 4.78 -9.63 -5.75
C PHE A 308 3.56 -10.18 -5.01
N LEU A 309 3.13 -9.49 -3.95
CA LEU A 309 1.91 -9.81 -3.22
C LEU A 309 0.67 -9.67 -4.14
N ALA A 310 0.58 -8.61 -4.93
CA ALA A 310 -0.50 -8.41 -5.91
C ALA A 310 -0.55 -9.55 -6.93
N TYR A 311 0.60 -9.93 -7.48
CA TYR A 311 0.72 -11.06 -8.40
C TYR A 311 0.27 -12.37 -7.75
N PHE A 312 0.72 -12.66 -6.52
CA PHE A 312 0.33 -13.84 -5.78
C PHE A 312 -1.17 -13.88 -5.49
N ILE A 313 -1.75 -12.75 -5.05
CA ILE A 313 -3.19 -12.62 -4.81
C ILE A 313 -3.98 -12.90 -6.09
N VAL A 314 -3.61 -12.29 -7.21
CA VAL A 314 -4.28 -12.50 -8.50
C VAL A 314 -4.20 -13.97 -8.94
N GLY A 315 -3.02 -14.59 -8.80
CA GLY A 315 -2.82 -16.01 -9.13
C GLY A 315 -3.70 -16.91 -8.26
N HIS A 316 -3.62 -16.73 -6.95
CA HIS A 316 -4.39 -17.52 -5.98
C HIS A 316 -5.90 -17.42 -6.20
N LEU A 317 -6.42 -16.21 -6.43
CA LEU A 317 -7.85 -15.99 -6.66
C LEU A 317 -8.35 -16.60 -7.97
N ARG A 318 -7.48 -16.71 -8.99
CA ARG A 318 -7.83 -17.36 -10.26
C ARG A 318 -7.82 -18.88 -10.17
N GLU A 319 -6.94 -19.44 -9.36
CA GLU A 319 -6.83 -20.90 -9.15
C GLU A 319 -7.88 -21.43 -8.17
N SER A 320 -8.28 -20.62 -7.19
CA SER A 320 -9.27 -20.99 -6.18
C SER A 320 -10.68 -21.06 -6.76
N LYS A 321 -11.09 -22.25 -7.23
CA LYS A 321 -12.47 -22.54 -7.65
C LYS A 321 -13.52 -22.42 -6.53
N SER A 322 -13.07 -22.36 -5.27
CA SER A 322 -13.91 -22.23 -4.07
C SER A 322 -14.61 -20.87 -3.99
N GLU A 323 -14.01 -19.84 -4.60
CA GLU A 323 -14.47 -18.47 -4.59
C GLU A 323 -14.94 -18.13 -6.01
N GLN A 324 -16.23 -18.30 -6.34
CA GLN A 324 -16.81 -18.05 -7.69
C GLN A 324 -16.74 -16.55 -8.14
N ALA A 325 -15.60 -15.88 -8.01
CA ALA A 325 -15.36 -14.51 -8.46
C ALA A 325 -14.53 -14.46 -9.75
N GLU A 326 -14.91 -13.55 -10.65
CA GLU A 326 -14.11 -13.18 -11.79
C GLU A 326 -13.10 -12.11 -11.35
N VAL A 327 -11.81 -12.35 -11.63
CA VAL A 327 -10.70 -11.50 -11.18
C VAL A 327 -10.16 -10.68 -12.35
N MET A 328 -10.30 -9.37 -12.25
CA MET A 328 -9.70 -8.38 -13.14
C MET A 328 -8.53 -7.71 -12.44
N TYR A 329 -7.46 -7.42 -13.17
CA TYR A 329 -6.31 -6.72 -12.58
C TYR A 329 -5.71 -5.65 -13.48
N CYS A 330 -5.03 -4.69 -12.88
CA CYS A 330 -4.24 -3.67 -13.54
C CYS A 330 -2.92 -3.50 -12.77
N PHE A 331 -1.79 -3.66 -13.46
CA PHE A 331 -0.47 -3.42 -12.89
C PHE A 331 0.07 -2.15 -13.52
N LEU A 332 0.07 -1.07 -12.75
CA LEU A 332 0.51 0.24 -13.20
C LEU A 332 2.04 0.30 -13.11
N ASP A 333 2.66 0.72 -14.20
CA ASP A 333 4.09 0.89 -14.30
C ASP A 333 4.38 2.29 -14.82
N ALA A 334 4.93 3.15 -13.96
CA ALA A 334 5.31 4.50 -14.34
C ALA A 334 6.38 4.56 -15.45
N ARG A 335 7.03 3.45 -15.82
CA ARG A 335 7.92 3.44 -16.99
C ARG A 335 7.15 3.46 -18.30
N VAL A 336 5.91 3.00 -18.29
CA VAL A 336 5.04 3.02 -19.46
C VAL A 336 4.24 4.32 -19.45
N GLU A 337 4.43 5.16 -20.46
CA GLU A 337 3.74 6.45 -20.59
C GLU A 337 2.21 6.29 -20.54
N ALA A 338 1.69 5.26 -21.21
CA ALA A 338 0.27 4.90 -21.14
C ALA A 338 -0.19 4.45 -19.74
N GLY A 339 0.72 3.98 -18.88
CA GLY A 339 0.47 3.50 -17.52
C GLY A 339 0.38 4.59 -16.45
N ARG A 340 0.59 5.87 -16.80
CA ARG A 340 0.51 7.02 -15.87
C ARG A 340 -0.85 7.73 -15.87
N ASP A 341 -1.83 7.21 -16.61
CA ASP A 341 -3.17 7.78 -16.72
C ASP A 341 -4.22 6.77 -16.21
N ARG A 342 -5.36 7.28 -15.71
CA ARG A 342 -6.54 6.47 -15.39
C ARG A 342 -7.01 5.65 -16.59
N ASP A 343 -6.72 6.10 -17.80
CA ASP A 343 -7.00 5.41 -19.06
C ASP A 343 -6.45 3.97 -19.06
N ALA A 344 -5.28 3.74 -18.47
CA ALA A 344 -4.70 2.41 -18.30
C ALA A 344 -5.64 1.48 -17.53
N ILE A 345 -6.09 1.93 -16.36
CA ILE A 345 -6.97 1.17 -15.47
C ILE A 345 -8.29 0.88 -16.20
N LEU A 346 -8.92 1.91 -16.75
CA LEU A 346 -10.23 1.80 -17.39
C LEU A 346 -10.18 0.86 -18.60
N ARG A 347 -9.20 1.01 -19.51
CA ARG A 347 -9.09 0.17 -20.70
C ARG A 347 -8.71 -1.27 -20.36
N GLN A 348 -7.75 -1.49 -19.47
CA GLN A 348 -7.28 -2.83 -19.15
C GLN A 348 -8.34 -3.66 -18.43
N THR A 349 -9.10 -3.03 -17.52
CA THR A 349 -10.21 -3.69 -16.85
C THR A 349 -11.41 -3.88 -17.77
N LEU A 350 -11.73 -2.92 -18.65
CA LEU A 350 -12.79 -3.06 -19.66
C LEU A 350 -12.49 -4.17 -20.67
N HIS A 351 -11.23 -4.30 -21.12
CA HIS A 351 -10.79 -5.40 -21.98
C HIS A 351 -10.91 -6.76 -21.28
N GLN A 352 -10.67 -6.85 -19.98
CA GLN A 352 -10.92 -8.08 -19.23
C GLN A 352 -12.41 -8.35 -19.04
N ALA A 353 -13.22 -7.31 -18.82
CA ALA A 353 -14.67 -7.44 -18.72
C ALA A 353 -15.29 -8.02 -20.00
N THR A 354 -14.84 -7.60 -21.19
CA THR A 354 -15.32 -8.16 -22.46
C THR A 354 -14.89 -9.61 -22.69
N ARG A 355 -13.81 -10.06 -22.05
CA ARG A 355 -13.42 -11.48 -22.07
C ARG A 355 -14.27 -12.32 -21.11
N ILE A 356 -14.70 -11.73 -19.99
CA ILE A 356 -15.60 -12.37 -19.03
C ILE A 356 -17.02 -12.50 -19.62
N ASP A 357 -17.52 -11.43 -20.25
CA ASP A 357 -18.82 -11.43 -20.95
C ASP A 357 -18.69 -10.76 -22.34
N PRO A 358 -18.47 -11.56 -23.41
CA PRO A 358 -18.36 -11.05 -24.77
C PRO A 358 -19.60 -10.28 -25.27
N ALA A 359 -20.78 -10.48 -24.68
CA ALA A 359 -21.99 -9.76 -25.07
C ALA A 359 -21.92 -8.26 -24.73
N LEU A 360 -21.01 -7.84 -23.84
CA LEU A 360 -20.73 -6.43 -23.56
C LEU A 360 -20.25 -5.68 -24.81
N ILE A 361 -19.61 -6.37 -25.76
CA ILE A 361 -19.15 -5.77 -27.01
C ILE A 361 -20.35 -5.27 -27.83
N SER A 362 -21.33 -6.14 -28.09
CA SER A 362 -22.52 -5.76 -28.88
C SER A 362 -23.44 -4.82 -28.12
N ASN A 363 -23.63 -5.06 -26.82
CA ASN A 363 -24.67 -4.38 -26.04
C ASN A 363 -24.25 -3.00 -25.52
N CYS A 364 -22.95 -2.81 -25.24
CA CYS A 364 -22.45 -1.57 -24.65
C CYS A 364 -21.46 -0.87 -25.60
N LEU A 365 -20.41 -1.57 -26.02
CA LEU A 365 -19.26 -0.93 -26.70
C LEU A 365 -19.54 -0.56 -28.16
N TYR A 366 -20.23 -1.40 -28.91
CA TYR A 366 -20.42 -1.24 -30.35
C TYR A 366 -21.20 0.03 -30.70
N ASN A 367 -22.27 0.32 -29.96
CA ASN A 367 -23.09 1.51 -30.18
C ASN A 367 -22.33 2.80 -29.88
N VAL A 368 -21.48 2.80 -28.85
CA VAL A 368 -20.62 3.93 -28.49
C VAL A 368 -19.53 4.12 -29.55
N TYR A 369 -18.89 3.03 -29.97
CA TYR A 369 -17.87 3.04 -31.02
C TYR A 369 -18.43 3.56 -32.36
N ARG A 370 -19.60 3.08 -32.79
CA ARG A 370 -20.24 3.48 -34.05
C ARG A 370 -20.60 4.97 -34.08
N LYS A 371 -20.98 5.55 -32.93
CA LYS A 371 -21.30 6.98 -32.80
C LYS A 371 -20.07 7.88 -32.71
N SER A 372 -18.88 7.30 -32.45
CA SER A 372 -17.63 8.06 -32.38
C SER A 372 -17.15 8.47 -33.77
N LYS A 373 -16.97 9.78 -33.98
CA LYS A 373 -16.44 10.33 -35.25
C LYS A 373 -15.03 9.81 -35.56
N THR A 374 -14.21 9.62 -34.53
CA THR A 374 -12.80 9.21 -34.66
C THR A 374 -12.62 7.70 -34.66
N ARG A 375 -13.68 6.90 -34.48
CA ARG A 375 -13.61 5.45 -34.26
C ARG A 375 -12.64 5.07 -33.13
N THR A 376 -12.45 5.98 -32.17
CA THR A 376 -11.68 5.74 -30.94
C THR A 376 -12.57 6.02 -29.74
N LEU A 377 -12.34 5.28 -28.65
CA LEU A 377 -12.97 5.53 -27.36
C LEU A 377 -12.13 6.56 -26.62
N THR A 378 -12.60 7.80 -26.55
CA THR A 378 -11.94 8.87 -25.78
C THR A 378 -12.08 8.61 -24.28
N ILE A 379 -11.24 9.25 -23.48
CA ILE A 379 -11.24 9.05 -22.03
C ILE A 379 -12.56 9.48 -21.37
N ASP A 380 -13.18 10.59 -21.81
CA ASP A 380 -14.47 11.06 -21.30
C ASP A 380 -15.62 10.09 -21.60
N VAL A 381 -15.50 9.34 -22.68
CA VAL A 381 -16.44 8.27 -23.02
C VAL A 381 -16.21 7.08 -22.11
N LEU A 382 -14.95 6.71 -21.85
CA LEU A 382 -14.62 5.61 -20.95
C LEU A 382 -15.05 5.87 -19.51
N CYS A 383 -14.84 7.06 -18.97
CA CYS A 383 -15.27 7.43 -17.61
C CYS A 383 -16.80 7.31 -17.41
N ARG A 384 -17.59 7.49 -18.48
CA ARG A 384 -19.06 7.31 -18.43
C ARG A 384 -19.50 5.86 -18.66
N LEU A 385 -18.84 5.16 -19.57
CA LEU A 385 -19.21 3.80 -19.94
C LEU A 385 -18.77 2.76 -18.91
N TRP A 386 -17.60 2.96 -18.32
CA TRP A 386 -16.99 1.99 -17.40
C TRP A 386 -17.87 1.68 -16.18
N PRO A 387 -18.46 2.68 -15.48
CA PRO A 387 -19.34 2.40 -14.34
C PRO A 387 -20.56 1.54 -14.71
N GLU A 388 -21.18 1.81 -15.86
CA GLU A 388 -22.33 1.06 -16.36
C GLU A 388 -21.97 -0.41 -16.66
N VAL A 389 -20.84 -0.63 -17.35
CA VAL A 389 -20.37 -1.98 -17.71
C VAL A 389 -20.04 -2.79 -16.46
N MET A 390 -19.32 -2.19 -15.50
CA MET A 390 -18.95 -2.88 -14.25
C MET A 390 -20.18 -3.20 -13.41
N ALA A 391 -21.16 -2.30 -13.36
CA ALA A 391 -22.41 -2.55 -12.65
C ALA A 391 -23.24 -3.68 -13.31
N LEU A 392 -23.33 -3.70 -14.65
CA LEU A 392 -24.01 -4.78 -15.38
C LEU A 392 -23.37 -6.14 -15.11
N LEU A 393 -22.04 -6.19 -15.10
CA LEU A 393 -21.31 -7.43 -14.86
C LEU A 393 -21.43 -7.87 -13.39
N ALA A 394 -21.34 -6.94 -12.44
CA ALA A 394 -21.48 -7.20 -11.00
C ALA A 394 -22.89 -7.71 -10.63
N LYS A 395 -23.93 -7.33 -11.38
CA LYS A 395 -25.29 -7.89 -11.19
C LYS A 395 -25.37 -9.41 -11.44
N ARG A 396 -24.46 -9.97 -12.24
CA ARG A 396 -24.48 -11.39 -12.66
C ARG A 396 -23.35 -12.21 -12.04
N LYS A 397 -22.21 -11.57 -11.78
CA LYS A 397 -20.97 -12.22 -11.36
C LYS A 397 -20.40 -11.49 -10.15
N ARG A 398 -19.74 -12.24 -9.26
CA ARG A 398 -18.91 -11.62 -8.22
C ARG A 398 -17.61 -11.17 -8.89
N LEU A 399 -17.26 -9.90 -8.75
CA LEU A 399 -16.11 -9.27 -9.39
C LEU A 399 -15.09 -8.82 -8.34
N MET A 400 -13.82 -9.08 -8.62
CA MET A 400 -12.70 -8.51 -7.88
C MET A 400 -11.77 -7.78 -8.82
N ILE A 401 -11.53 -6.50 -8.55
CA ILE A 401 -10.59 -5.65 -9.26
C ILE A 401 -9.35 -5.47 -8.39
N VAL A 402 -8.18 -5.87 -8.89
CA VAL A 402 -6.88 -5.70 -8.20
C VAL A 402 -6.05 -4.66 -8.95
N ILE A 403 -5.61 -3.61 -8.27
CA ILE A 403 -4.77 -2.55 -8.86
C ILE A 403 -3.47 -2.47 -8.08
N ASP A 404 -2.34 -2.73 -8.73
CA ASP A 404 -1.00 -2.51 -8.16
C ASP A 404 -0.39 -1.23 -8.72
N GLY A 405 0.33 -0.49 -7.89
CA GLY A 405 1.04 0.72 -8.29
C GLY A 405 0.11 1.94 -8.45
N PHE A 406 -0.99 2.03 -7.68
CA PHE A 406 -1.91 3.17 -7.78
C PHE A 406 -1.26 4.53 -7.45
N ASP A 407 -0.13 4.53 -6.72
CA ASP A 407 0.69 5.71 -6.48
C ASP A 407 1.49 6.19 -7.72
N GLU A 408 1.50 5.41 -8.80
CA GLU A 408 2.24 5.72 -10.03
C GLU A 408 1.46 6.63 -11.01
N ILE A 409 0.20 6.92 -10.70
CA ILE A 409 -0.66 7.86 -11.43
C ILE A 409 -0.86 9.15 -10.64
N ASP A 410 -1.08 10.27 -11.32
CA ASP A 410 -1.28 11.57 -10.64
C ASP A 410 -2.55 11.60 -9.79
N ASP A 411 -2.53 12.38 -8.71
CA ASP A 411 -3.62 12.51 -7.73
C ASP A 411 -4.97 12.88 -8.39
N LYS A 412 -4.96 13.75 -9.41
CA LYS A 412 -6.15 14.08 -10.20
C LYS A 412 -6.79 12.84 -10.85
N TYR A 413 -5.97 11.97 -11.43
CA TYR A 413 -6.42 10.78 -12.14
C TYR A 413 -6.84 9.67 -11.19
N GLN A 414 -6.22 9.59 -10.01
CA GLN A 414 -6.65 8.72 -8.92
C GLN A 414 -8.10 9.05 -8.50
N GLU A 415 -8.39 10.33 -8.26
CA GLU A 415 -9.74 10.80 -7.89
C GLU A 415 -10.78 10.51 -8.99
N GLU A 416 -10.44 10.76 -10.26
CA GLU A 416 -11.34 10.49 -11.38
C GLU A 416 -11.69 8.99 -11.49
N PHE A 417 -10.72 8.09 -11.25
CA PHE A 417 -10.98 6.65 -11.20
C PHE A 417 -11.86 6.26 -10.00
N LEU A 418 -11.55 6.76 -8.79
CA LEU A 418 -12.34 6.49 -7.59
C LEU A 418 -13.79 6.99 -7.76
N GLY A 419 -13.98 8.13 -8.44
CA GLY A 419 -15.29 8.62 -8.86
C GLY A 419 -16.04 7.64 -9.76
N CYS A 420 -15.38 7.08 -10.78
CA CYS A 420 -15.97 6.05 -11.64
C CYS A 420 -16.35 4.79 -10.85
N PHE A 421 -15.49 4.34 -9.94
CA PHE A 421 -15.78 3.18 -9.09
C PHE A 421 -16.98 3.44 -8.18
N ASN A 422 -17.02 4.58 -7.50
CA ASN A 422 -18.13 4.97 -6.63
C ASN A 422 -19.46 5.02 -7.40
N GLU A 423 -19.45 5.49 -8.65
CA GLU A 423 -20.64 5.49 -9.50
C GLU A 423 -21.11 4.07 -9.84
N SER A 424 -20.17 3.15 -10.13
CA SER A 424 -20.50 1.75 -10.37
C SER A 424 -21.13 1.09 -9.13
N GLU A 425 -20.66 1.42 -7.92
CA GLU A 425 -21.26 0.94 -6.68
C GLU A 425 -22.68 1.46 -6.48
N LYS A 426 -22.95 2.74 -6.79
CA LYS A 426 -24.31 3.30 -6.71
C LYS A 426 -25.26 2.55 -7.64
N LEU A 427 -24.85 2.26 -8.87
CA LEU A 427 -25.64 1.52 -9.86
C LEU A 427 -25.92 0.05 -9.43
N CYS A 428 -25.15 -0.48 -8.49
CA CYS A 428 -25.32 -1.84 -7.95
C CYS A 428 -26.25 -1.95 -6.73
N ARG A 429 -26.76 -0.85 -6.16
CA ARG A 429 -27.37 -0.80 -4.80
C ARG A 429 -28.67 -1.58 -4.54
N GLU A 430 -29.15 -2.41 -5.46
CA GLU A 430 -30.42 -3.14 -5.29
C GLU A 430 -30.31 -4.51 -4.59
N LYS A 431 -29.10 -5.03 -4.30
CA LYS A 431 -28.81 -6.17 -3.39
C LYS A 431 -27.29 -6.26 -3.22
N ARG A 432 -26.81 -6.96 -2.18
CA ARG A 432 -25.39 -7.18 -1.78
C ARG A 432 -24.39 -6.90 -2.91
N LEU A 433 -23.54 -5.88 -2.72
CA LEU A 433 -22.53 -5.48 -3.71
C LEU A 433 -21.60 -6.65 -4.05
N ASN A 434 -21.67 -7.08 -5.30
CA ASN A 434 -20.83 -8.13 -5.87
C ASN A 434 -19.54 -7.58 -6.49
N LEU A 435 -19.25 -6.28 -6.31
CA LEU A 435 -18.07 -5.62 -6.83
C LEU A 435 -17.09 -5.36 -5.69
N ARG A 436 -15.85 -5.85 -5.82
CA ARG A 436 -14.76 -5.64 -4.85
C ARG A 436 -13.55 -5.01 -5.53
N LEU A 437 -12.80 -4.23 -4.78
CA LEU A 437 -11.62 -3.48 -5.16
C LEU A 437 -10.52 -3.71 -4.13
N LEU A 438 -9.36 -4.12 -4.64
CA LEU A 438 -8.12 -4.21 -3.89
C LEU A 438 -7.12 -3.26 -4.57
N ILE A 439 -6.59 -2.31 -3.81
CA ILE A 439 -5.52 -1.43 -4.26
C ILE A 439 -4.26 -1.73 -3.46
N LEU A 440 -3.13 -1.90 -4.15
CA LEU A 440 -1.80 -1.97 -3.57
C LEU A 440 -1.00 -0.76 -4.03
N SER A 441 -0.50 0.04 -3.08
CA SER A 441 0.24 1.26 -3.41
C SER A 441 1.15 1.70 -2.28
N ARG A 442 1.97 2.72 -2.51
CA ARG A 442 2.50 3.56 -1.40
C ARG A 442 1.38 4.43 -0.84
N CYS A 443 1.64 5.12 0.28
CA CYS A 443 0.74 6.16 0.77
C CYS A 443 0.54 7.21 -0.33
N CYS A 444 -0.71 7.47 -0.72
CA CYS A 444 -1.03 8.48 -1.71
C CYS A 444 -2.19 9.36 -1.22
N PRO A 445 -2.14 10.68 -1.49
CA PRO A 445 -3.09 11.64 -0.90
C PRO A 445 -4.56 11.33 -1.21
N SER A 446 -4.88 10.86 -2.42
CA SER A 446 -6.25 10.48 -2.78
C SER A 446 -6.78 9.36 -1.89
N LEU A 447 -6.03 8.26 -1.71
CA LEU A 447 -6.49 7.16 -0.85
C LEU A 447 -6.53 7.55 0.62
N ASP A 448 -5.66 8.46 1.06
CA ASP A 448 -5.76 9.03 2.41
C ASP A 448 -7.05 9.85 2.59
N ARG A 449 -7.46 10.66 1.60
CA ARG A 449 -8.77 11.36 1.62
C ARG A 449 -9.95 10.40 1.65
N HIS A 450 -9.83 9.27 0.93
CA HIS A 450 -10.87 8.23 0.87
C HIS A 450 -10.68 7.11 1.89
N LYS A 451 -9.78 7.26 2.88
CA LYS A 451 -9.35 6.17 3.78
C LYS A 451 -10.52 5.50 4.50
N GLN A 452 -11.53 6.28 4.86
CA GLN A 452 -12.78 5.81 5.49
C GLN A 452 -13.60 4.85 4.60
N SER A 453 -13.48 4.98 3.28
CA SER A 453 -14.16 4.11 2.32
C SER A 453 -13.44 2.78 2.13
N PHE A 454 -12.20 2.64 2.62
CA PHE A 454 -11.37 1.45 2.47
C PHE A 454 -11.11 0.79 3.83
N ARG A 455 -11.01 -0.54 3.82
CA ARG A 455 -10.18 -1.20 4.84
C ARG A 455 -8.72 -0.96 4.48
N THR A 456 -7.90 -0.62 5.45
CA THR A 456 -6.47 -0.40 5.22
C THR A 456 -5.64 -1.47 5.90
N TYR A 457 -4.61 -1.96 5.19
CA TYR A 457 -3.59 -2.82 5.75
C TYR A 457 -2.22 -2.23 5.45
N GLU A 458 -1.49 -1.85 6.48
CA GLU A 458 -0.09 -1.42 6.34
C GLU A 458 0.83 -2.64 6.48
N ILE A 459 1.66 -2.88 5.47
CA ILE A 459 2.71 -3.90 5.53
C ILE A 459 3.78 -3.44 6.51
N ALA A 460 3.76 -4.02 7.71
CA ALA A 460 4.74 -3.74 8.75
C ALA A 460 6.06 -4.47 8.49
N ILE A 461 7.14 -4.03 9.14
CA ILE A 461 8.45 -4.67 9.07
C ILE A 461 8.34 -6.15 9.50
N ASP A 462 7.62 -6.42 10.58
CA ASP A 462 7.43 -7.76 11.13
C ASP A 462 6.70 -8.70 10.15
N ASP A 463 5.82 -8.16 9.29
CA ASP A 463 5.09 -8.96 8.29
C ASP A 463 6.03 -9.54 7.23
N THR A 464 7.12 -8.83 6.92
CA THR A 464 8.08 -9.20 5.86
C THR A 464 9.32 -9.91 6.40
N ALA A 465 9.59 -9.82 7.70
CA ALA A 465 10.83 -10.32 8.31
C ALA A 465 11.07 -11.81 8.05
N ARG A 466 10.02 -12.63 8.17
CA ARG A 466 10.10 -14.09 7.93
C ARG A 466 10.41 -14.41 6.47
N ASP A 467 9.72 -13.75 5.55
CA ASP A 467 9.86 -14.00 4.12
C ASP A 467 11.21 -13.53 3.57
N ILE A 468 11.71 -12.39 4.07
CA ILE A 468 13.08 -11.92 3.80
C ILE A 468 14.08 -12.96 4.31
N SER A 469 13.94 -13.43 5.55
CA SER A 469 14.86 -14.43 6.13
C SER A 469 14.90 -15.72 5.31
N VAL A 470 13.74 -16.23 4.87
CA VAL A 470 13.66 -17.42 3.99
C VAL A 470 14.33 -17.16 2.65
N THR A 471 14.10 -15.99 2.05
CA THR A 471 14.70 -15.62 0.76
C THR A 471 16.22 -15.48 0.86
N VAL A 472 16.70 -14.84 1.93
CA VAL A 472 18.13 -14.70 2.22
C VAL A 472 18.77 -16.07 2.46
N SER A 473 18.15 -16.94 3.26
CA SER A 473 18.64 -18.30 3.52
C SER A 473 18.84 -19.08 2.23
N LYS A 474 17.84 -19.10 1.34
CA LYS A 474 17.94 -19.81 0.05
C LYS A 474 19.06 -19.27 -0.82
N SER A 475 19.23 -17.94 -0.87
CA SER A 475 20.31 -17.30 -1.63
C SER A 475 21.68 -17.63 -1.05
N VAL A 476 21.85 -17.57 0.28
CA VAL A 476 23.10 -17.90 0.97
C VAL A 476 23.44 -19.38 0.82
N GLU A 477 22.46 -20.28 0.87
CA GLU A 477 22.66 -21.70 0.60
C GLU A 477 23.19 -21.94 -0.82
N ARG A 478 22.62 -21.26 -1.82
CA ARG A 478 23.11 -21.32 -3.21
C ARG A 478 24.55 -20.83 -3.30
N LEU A 479 24.86 -19.68 -2.70
CA LEU A 479 26.22 -19.12 -2.66
C LEU A 479 27.20 -20.06 -1.96
N SER A 480 26.81 -20.66 -0.84
CA SER A 480 27.67 -21.57 -0.09
C SER A 480 28.03 -22.83 -0.86
N ARG A 481 27.19 -23.29 -1.80
CA ARG A 481 27.55 -24.42 -2.69
C ARG A 481 28.70 -24.07 -3.62
N ILE A 482 28.88 -22.78 -3.94
CA ILE A 482 29.93 -22.26 -4.81
C ILE A 482 31.17 -21.90 -3.99
N THR A 483 31.00 -21.17 -2.89
CA THR A 483 32.10 -20.59 -2.10
C THR A 483 32.60 -21.47 -0.95
N GLY A 484 31.85 -22.51 -0.56
CA GLY A 484 32.20 -23.39 0.55
C GLY A 484 32.05 -22.78 1.94
N PHE A 485 31.20 -21.76 2.14
CA PHE A 485 31.06 -21.09 3.43
C PHE A 485 30.65 -22.03 4.59
N PRO A 486 31.32 -21.94 5.77
CA PRO A 486 30.93 -22.71 6.95
C PRO A 486 29.50 -22.41 7.43
N LYS A 487 28.80 -23.39 8.02
CA LYS A 487 27.41 -23.22 8.50
C LYS A 487 27.22 -22.07 9.50
N PHE A 488 28.17 -21.89 10.44
CA PHE A 488 28.13 -20.77 11.38
C PHE A 488 28.16 -19.41 10.65
N PHE A 489 28.94 -19.33 9.57
CA PHE A 489 29.09 -18.11 8.79
C PHE A 489 27.85 -17.82 7.94
N GLN A 490 27.23 -18.86 7.37
CA GLN A 490 25.93 -18.73 6.69
C GLN A 490 24.88 -18.15 7.64
N LYS A 491 24.81 -18.64 8.88
CA LYS A 491 23.90 -18.14 9.91
C LYS A 491 24.13 -16.65 10.20
N MET A 492 25.38 -16.24 10.38
CA MET A 492 25.74 -14.84 10.61
C MET A 492 25.35 -13.91 9.45
N VAL A 493 25.54 -14.35 8.20
CA VAL A 493 25.11 -13.58 7.00
C VAL A 493 23.58 -13.49 6.94
N ILE A 494 22.87 -14.60 7.20
CA ILE A 494 21.41 -14.63 7.19
C ILE A 494 20.85 -13.67 8.24
N GLU A 495 21.33 -13.73 9.48
CA GLU A 495 20.90 -12.85 10.57
C GLU A 495 21.20 -11.39 10.24
N GLY A 496 22.45 -11.07 9.87
CA GLY A 496 22.86 -9.69 9.59
C GLY A 496 22.09 -9.05 8.42
N ILE A 497 21.88 -9.77 7.32
CA ILE A 497 21.12 -9.24 6.17
C ILE A 497 19.62 -9.15 6.50
N SER A 498 19.05 -10.14 7.18
CA SER A 498 17.62 -10.13 7.51
C SER A 498 17.26 -8.99 8.47
N GLU A 499 18.10 -8.75 9.48
CA GLU A 499 17.94 -7.62 10.40
C GLU A 499 18.21 -6.27 9.71
N GLY A 500 19.25 -6.21 8.87
CA GLY A 500 19.63 -5.02 8.13
C GLY A 500 18.58 -4.56 7.11
N ALA A 501 17.84 -5.50 6.51
CA ALA A 501 16.87 -5.20 5.46
C ALA A 501 15.68 -4.36 5.93
N ARG A 502 15.32 -4.39 7.23
CA ARG A 502 14.24 -3.59 7.83
C ARG A 502 12.94 -3.58 7.01
N GLY A 503 12.57 -4.74 6.48
CA GLY A 503 11.37 -4.93 5.66
C GLY A 503 11.49 -4.56 4.17
N THR A 504 12.70 -4.26 3.68
CA THR A 504 12.97 -3.90 2.29
C THR A 504 13.62 -5.07 1.54
N TYR A 505 12.86 -5.78 0.72
CA TYR A 505 13.38 -6.91 -0.08
C TYR A 505 14.47 -6.49 -1.05
N LEU A 506 14.34 -5.30 -1.65
CA LEU A 506 15.32 -4.77 -2.59
C LEU A 506 16.68 -4.55 -1.92
N TRP A 507 16.70 -4.08 -0.67
CA TRP A 507 17.93 -3.90 0.10
C TRP A 507 18.67 -5.22 0.27
N ALA A 508 17.95 -6.26 0.73
CA ALA A 508 18.50 -7.59 0.90
C ALA A 508 18.99 -8.18 -0.44
N THR A 509 18.22 -8.00 -1.51
CA THR A 509 18.53 -8.53 -2.85
C THR A 509 19.76 -7.88 -3.46
N VAL A 510 19.87 -6.55 -3.38
CA VAL A 510 21.02 -5.80 -3.90
C VAL A 510 22.30 -6.15 -3.13
N LEU A 511 22.22 -6.25 -1.80
CA LEU A 511 23.37 -6.65 -0.98
C LEU A 511 23.80 -8.10 -1.25
N LEU A 512 22.84 -9.03 -1.43
CA LEU A 512 23.15 -10.42 -1.81
C LEU A 512 23.80 -10.49 -3.19
N ALA A 513 23.31 -9.74 -4.17
CA ALA A 513 23.91 -9.65 -5.50
C ALA A 513 25.33 -9.08 -5.43
N ASP A 514 25.57 -8.07 -4.59
CA ASP A 514 26.90 -7.53 -4.34
C ASP A 514 27.86 -8.58 -3.76
N ILE A 515 27.40 -9.40 -2.80
CA ILE A 515 28.20 -10.50 -2.23
C ILE A 515 28.48 -11.58 -3.29
N GLU A 516 27.49 -11.91 -4.11
CA GLU A 516 27.59 -12.90 -5.19
C GLU A 516 28.61 -12.49 -6.26
N ILE A 517 28.62 -11.21 -6.63
CA ILE A 517 29.50 -10.68 -7.67
C ILE A 517 30.91 -10.43 -7.13
N THR A 518 31.04 -9.86 -5.93
CA THR A 518 32.35 -9.50 -5.37
C THR A 518 33.08 -10.65 -4.71
N LEU A 519 32.37 -11.73 -4.33
CA LEU A 519 32.90 -12.91 -3.63
C LEU A 519 33.91 -12.55 -2.52
N PRO A 520 33.51 -11.70 -1.55
CA PRO A 520 34.43 -11.15 -0.57
C PRO A 520 35.00 -12.24 0.35
N SER A 521 36.24 -12.03 0.81
CA SER A 521 36.81 -12.89 1.85
C SER A 521 35.99 -12.87 3.14
N LEU A 522 36.10 -13.91 3.98
CA LEU A 522 35.38 -13.97 5.27
C LEU A 522 35.66 -12.74 6.15
N CYS A 523 36.90 -12.24 6.14
CA CYS A 523 37.31 -11.05 6.89
C CYS A 523 36.61 -9.79 6.36
N GLU A 524 36.58 -9.63 5.04
CA GLU A 524 35.96 -8.48 4.39
C GLU A 524 34.44 -8.48 4.57
N LEU A 525 33.78 -9.62 4.39
CA LEU A 525 32.34 -9.72 4.58
C LEU A 525 31.95 -9.47 6.05
N ASN A 526 32.73 -9.97 7.02
CA ASN A 526 32.50 -9.66 8.43
C ASN A 526 32.64 -8.16 8.74
N LYS A 527 33.58 -7.46 8.09
CA LYS A 527 33.66 -5.99 8.19
C LYS A 527 32.41 -5.33 7.60
N ARG A 528 31.97 -5.76 6.41
CA ARG A 528 30.75 -5.23 5.75
C ARG A 528 29.50 -5.43 6.62
N LEU A 529 29.31 -6.61 7.22
CA LEU A 529 28.17 -6.91 8.10
C LEU A 529 28.14 -6.08 9.39
N LYS A 530 29.29 -5.60 9.86
CA LYS A 530 29.36 -4.70 11.03
C LYS A 530 29.03 -3.24 10.69
N THR A 531 29.17 -2.86 9.42
CA THR A 531 28.93 -1.50 8.93
C THR A 531 27.86 -1.52 7.84
N LEU A 532 26.72 -2.15 8.13
CA LEU A 532 25.63 -2.24 7.16
C LEU A 532 24.97 -0.88 6.95
N PRO A 533 24.75 -0.48 5.68
CA PRO A 533 23.95 0.68 5.34
C PRO A 533 22.55 0.59 5.95
N ARG A 534 22.02 1.70 6.48
CA ARG A 534 20.65 1.71 7.06
C ARG A 534 19.60 1.95 5.98
N GLU A 535 19.96 2.75 5.00
CA GLU A 535 19.07 3.21 3.94
C GLU A 535 19.48 2.67 2.57
N MET A 536 18.53 2.60 1.63
CA MET A 536 18.81 2.20 0.24
C MET A 536 19.84 3.10 -0.44
N ALA A 537 19.81 4.41 -0.18
CA ALA A 537 20.74 5.38 -0.75
C ALA A 537 22.19 5.10 -0.32
N GLU A 538 22.41 4.76 0.94
CA GLU A 538 23.72 4.40 1.49
C GLU A 538 24.23 3.07 0.92
N LEU A 539 23.32 2.10 0.69
CA LEU A 539 23.67 0.84 0.04
C LEU A 539 24.14 1.06 -1.40
N TYR A 540 23.41 1.87 -2.18
CA TYR A 540 23.85 2.23 -3.53
C TYR A 540 25.20 2.96 -3.51
N ASP A 541 25.39 3.93 -2.62
CA ASP A 541 26.64 4.69 -2.52
C ASP A 541 27.83 3.78 -2.16
N SER A 542 27.64 2.85 -1.22
CA SER A 542 28.67 1.90 -0.80
C SER A 542 29.10 0.98 -1.94
N ILE A 543 28.15 0.54 -2.77
CA ILE A 543 28.41 -0.30 -3.94
C ILE A 543 29.13 0.51 -5.02
N LEU A 544 28.59 1.67 -5.39
CA LEU A 544 29.14 2.54 -6.42
C LEU A 544 30.54 3.06 -6.07
N GLY A 545 30.81 3.32 -4.79
CA GLY A 545 32.12 3.77 -4.31
C GLY A 545 33.27 2.79 -4.56
N ARG A 546 32.97 1.52 -4.85
CA ARG A 546 33.95 0.48 -5.18
C ARG A 546 34.10 0.23 -6.68
N MET A 547 33.30 0.90 -7.51
CA MET A 547 33.24 0.70 -8.96
C MET A 547 34.05 1.75 -9.73
N ASP A 548 34.47 1.40 -10.95
CA ASP A 548 35.01 2.38 -11.90
C ASP A 548 33.87 3.29 -12.40
N SER A 549 33.92 4.54 -11.96
CA SER A 549 32.90 5.55 -12.28
C SER A 549 32.79 5.82 -13.78
N ARG A 550 33.85 5.67 -14.57
CA ARG A 550 33.82 6.03 -15.99
C ARG A 550 32.90 5.10 -16.77
N VAL A 551 33.13 3.79 -16.70
CA VAL A 551 32.34 2.83 -17.49
C VAL A 551 30.98 2.59 -16.89
N VAL A 552 30.88 2.50 -15.55
CA VAL A 552 29.60 2.23 -14.88
C VAL A 552 28.61 3.39 -15.08
N LYS A 553 29.07 4.64 -15.09
CA LYS A 553 28.19 5.79 -15.37
C LYS A 553 27.60 5.74 -16.77
N LEU A 554 28.36 5.28 -17.78
CA LEU A 554 27.85 5.09 -19.14
C LEU A 554 26.76 4.00 -19.19
N ILE A 555 27.01 2.86 -18.55
CA ILE A 555 26.04 1.75 -18.46
C ILE A 555 24.76 2.22 -17.75
N LEU A 556 24.90 2.81 -16.58
CA LEU A 556 23.76 3.23 -15.78
C LEU A 556 22.99 4.37 -16.45
N ARG A 557 23.63 5.25 -17.23
CA ARG A 557 22.93 6.29 -18.00
C ARG A 557 21.98 5.67 -19.03
N TRP A 558 22.46 4.74 -19.86
CA TRP A 558 21.60 4.05 -20.82
C TRP A 558 20.48 3.27 -20.11
N VAL A 559 20.82 2.47 -19.09
CA VAL A 559 19.85 1.60 -18.41
C VAL A 559 18.76 2.38 -17.64
N ASN A 560 19.09 3.54 -17.05
CA ASN A 560 18.12 4.27 -16.21
C ASN A 560 17.28 5.30 -16.98
N PHE A 561 17.79 5.83 -18.10
CA PHE A 561 17.12 6.90 -18.85
C PHE A 561 16.59 6.44 -20.23
N GLN A 562 16.49 5.14 -20.46
CA GLN A 562 15.88 4.55 -21.66
C GLN A 562 14.34 4.72 -21.69
N TYR A 563 13.78 4.93 -22.88
CA TYR A 563 12.31 4.97 -23.09
C TYR A 563 11.70 3.58 -23.30
N LYS A 564 12.46 2.68 -23.89
CA LYS A 564 12.16 1.25 -24.07
C LYS A 564 13.34 0.46 -23.52
N ALA A 565 13.08 -0.69 -22.92
CA ALA A 565 14.16 -1.57 -22.47
C ALA A 565 15.05 -1.97 -23.67
N LEU A 566 16.35 -1.72 -23.54
CA LEU A 566 17.36 -2.05 -24.54
C LEU A 566 17.71 -3.53 -24.46
N SER A 567 17.84 -4.18 -25.61
CA SER A 567 18.47 -5.50 -25.68
C SER A 567 19.95 -5.41 -25.27
N ILE A 568 20.55 -6.56 -24.94
CA ILE A 568 21.99 -6.62 -24.61
C ILE A 568 22.83 -6.06 -25.76
N GLN A 569 22.46 -6.35 -27.00
CA GLN A 569 23.18 -5.90 -28.18
C GLN A 569 22.98 -4.41 -28.46
N GLU A 570 21.73 -3.91 -28.33
CA GLU A 570 21.45 -2.48 -28.43
C GLU A 570 22.26 -1.68 -27.40
N LEU A 571 22.36 -2.19 -26.17
CA LEU A 571 23.16 -1.57 -25.11
C LEU A 571 24.67 -1.61 -25.42
N ASP A 572 25.20 -2.72 -25.94
CA ASP A 572 26.62 -2.83 -26.30
C ASP A 572 27.01 -1.81 -27.39
N ILE A 573 26.18 -1.68 -28.43
CA ILE A 573 26.35 -0.66 -29.47
C ILE A 573 26.32 0.74 -28.85
N GLY A 574 25.31 1.05 -28.01
CA GLY A 574 25.21 2.34 -27.33
C GLY A 574 26.41 2.67 -26.43
N LEU A 575 27.01 1.65 -25.80
CA LEU A 575 28.21 1.80 -24.98
C LEU A 575 29.46 2.03 -25.82
N ALA A 576 29.64 1.27 -26.92
CA ALA A 576 30.74 1.47 -27.86
C ALA A 576 30.72 2.89 -28.44
N MET A 577 29.53 3.36 -28.83
CA MET A 577 29.33 4.73 -29.30
C MET A 577 29.71 5.77 -28.25
N ALA A 578 29.26 5.59 -26.99
CA ALA A 578 29.57 6.53 -25.92
C ALA A 578 31.08 6.58 -25.62
N LYS A 579 31.79 5.45 -25.70
CA LYS A 579 33.26 5.41 -25.55
C LYS A 579 33.97 6.18 -26.67
N ILE A 580 33.52 6.03 -27.92
CA ILE A 580 34.08 6.75 -29.07
C ILE A 580 33.82 8.25 -28.90
N TRP A 581 32.61 8.62 -28.51
CA TRP A 581 32.20 10.00 -28.25
C TRP A 581 33.03 10.68 -27.16
N ASP A 582 33.29 9.98 -26.05
CA ASP A 582 34.10 10.48 -24.95
C ASP A 582 35.58 10.69 -25.35
N LYS A 583 36.09 9.91 -26.31
CA LYS A 583 37.47 10.03 -26.80
C LYS A 583 37.61 11.19 -27.78
N ASP A 584 36.66 11.35 -28.71
CA ASP A 584 36.65 12.43 -29.70
C ASP A 584 35.21 12.84 -30.08
N PRO A 585 34.65 13.86 -29.40
CA PRO A 585 33.28 14.35 -29.63
C PRO A 585 33.02 14.89 -31.04
N GLY A 586 34.06 15.14 -31.84
CA GLY A 586 33.97 15.68 -33.20
C GLY A 586 34.18 14.63 -34.30
N SER A 587 34.46 13.37 -33.97
CA SER A 587 34.72 12.32 -34.95
C SER A 587 33.45 11.78 -35.61
N SER A 588 33.56 11.39 -36.89
CA SER A 588 32.52 10.60 -37.56
C SER A 588 32.54 9.19 -36.99
N ILE A 589 31.43 8.76 -36.39
CA ILE A 589 31.24 7.38 -35.96
C ILE A 589 31.13 6.53 -37.22
N ASN A 590 32.10 5.64 -37.41
CA ASN A 590 32.18 4.73 -38.56
C ASN A 590 32.22 3.27 -38.08
N ASP A 591 32.02 2.33 -39.00
CA ASP A 591 31.94 0.89 -38.68
C ASP A 591 33.18 0.28 -38.04
N PRO A 592 34.42 0.60 -38.48
CA PRO A 592 35.61 -0.03 -37.92
C PRO A 592 35.84 0.29 -36.43
N PRO A 593 35.72 1.55 -35.96
CA PRO A 593 35.77 1.89 -34.54
C PRO A 593 34.67 1.20 -33.71
N LEU A 594 33.45 1.15 -34.23
CA LEU A 594 32.30 0.58 -33.52
C LEU A 594 32.51 -0.92 -33.25
N GLN A 595 32.97 -1.66 -34.26
CA GLN A 595 33.28 -3.09 -34.12
C GLN A 595 34.44 -3.34 -33.16
N SER A 596 35.44 -2.44 -33.10
CA SER A 596 36.60 -2.58 -32.21
C SER A 596 36.38 -2.18 -30.74
N ASP A 597 35.40 -1.30 -30.44
CA ASP A 597 35.12 -0.79 -29.08
C ASP A 597 33.89 -1.46 -28.41
N THR A 598 33.20 -2.36 -29.14
CA THR A 598 32.22 -3.31 -28.56
C THR A 598 32.90 -4.18 -27.49
N ILE A 599 32.13 -4.69 -26.54
CA ILE A 599 32.70 -5.52 -25.47
C ILE A 599 33.19 -6.84 -26.10
N ASP A 600 34.51 -6.96 -26.31
CA ASP A 600 35.22 -8.13 -26.83
C ASP A 600 35.15 -9.32 -25.86
N THR A 601 33.94 -9.86 -25.71
CA THR A 601 33.66 -11.06 -24.92
C THR A 601 32.63 -11.90 -25.65
N ARG A 602 32.81 -13.23 -25.62
CA ARG A 602 31.81 -14.19 -26.14
C ARG A 602 30.44 -14.10 -25.43
N ASP A 603 30.35 -13.30 -24.35
CA ASP A 603 29.13 -13.09 -23.58
C ASP A 603 29.09 -11.70 -22.91
N VAL A 604 28.60 -10.70 -23.64
CA VAL A 604 28.38 -9.31 -23.17
C VAL A 604 27.57 -9.28 -21.86
N LYS A 605 26.65 -10.23 -21.68
CA LYS A 605 25.85 -10.34 -20.45
C LYS A 605 26.72 -10.58 -19.23
N LEU A 606 27.69 -11.48 -19.32
CA LEU A 606 28.61 -11.80 -18.23
C LEU A 606 29.49 -10.59 -17.90
N ALA A 607 29.95 -9.85 -18.92
CA ALA A 607 30.71 -8.63 -18.72
C ALA A 607 29.89 -7.57 -17.96
N LEU A 608 28.68 -7.25 -18.45
CA LEU A 608 27.77 -6.31 -17.78
C LEU A 608 27.43 -6.75 -16.35
N HIS A 609 27.17 -8.04 -16.16
CA HIS A 609 26.90 -8.60 -14.84
C HIS A 609 28.10 -8.47 -13.88
N GLY A 610 29.33 -8.70 -14.37
CA GLY A 610 30.54 -8.52 -13.58
C GLY A 610 30.83 -7.05 -13.21
N MET A 611 30.44 -6.11 -14.06
CA MET A 611 30.70 -4.68 -13.86
C MET A 611 29.71 -4.01 -12.90
N CYS A 612 28.41 -4.28 -13.07
CA CYS A 612 27.37 -3.63 -12.27
C CYS A 612 26.09 -4.49 -12.10
N GLY A 613 26.22 -5.81 -12.13
CA GLY A 613 25.10 -6.77 -12.01
C GLY A 613 24.23 -6.61 -10.76
N GLN A 614 24.74 -6.02 -9.68
CA GLN A 614 23.98 -5.72 -8.47
C GLN A 614 23.04 -4.49 -8.63
N LEU A 615 23.22 -3.70 -9.70
CA LEU A 615 22.45 -2.49 -10.00
C LEU A 615 21.56 -2.63 -11.25
N ILE A 616 21.69 -3.74 -11.98
CA ILE A 616 20.92 -4.03 -13.19
C ILE A 616 20.21 -5.39 -13.08
N ARG A 617 19.19 -5.60 -13.90
CA ARG A 617 18.48 -6.89 -14.02
C ARG A 617 18.30 -7.24 -15.49
N PHE A 618 18.34 -8.54 -15.78
CA PHE A 618 18.08 -9.08 -17.11
C PHE A 618 16.67 -9.67 -17.16
N SER A 619 15.87 -9.25 -18.13
CA SER A 619 14.51 -9.75 -18.36
C SER A 619 14.40 -10.34 -19.77
N ARG A 620 13.50 -11.30 -19.98
CA ARG A 620 13.14 -11.69 -21.35
C ARG A 620 12.09 -10.72 -21.89
N ALA A 621 12.25 -10.30 -23.15
CA ALA A 621 11.27 -9.47 -23.84
C ALA A 621 9.93 -10.22 -23.99
N GLU A 622 8.81 -9.50 -23.96
CA GLU A 622 7.48 -10.11 -24.13
C GLU A 622 7.23 -10.62 -25.56
N SER A 623 7.88 -10.00 -26.55
CA SER A 623 7.68 -10.24 -27.98
C SER A 623 8.70 -11.18 -28.62
N GLY A 624 9.68 -11.71 -27.87
CA GLY A 624 10.76 -12.51 -28.44
C GLY A 624 11.67 -13.20 -27.43
N ASN A 625 12.76 -13.81 -27.93
CA ASN A 625 13.78 -14.49 -27.11
C ASN A 625 14.92 -13.55 -26.65
N GLU A 626 14.85 -12.26 -26.99
CA GLU A 626 15.86 -11.28 -26.61
C GLU A 626 15.87 -11.03 -25.11
N ILE A 627 17.06 -10.73 -24.60
CA ILE A 627 17.28 -10.38 -23.20
C ILE A 627 17.42 -8.86 -23.13
N GLU A 628 16.55 -8.23 -22.36
CA GLU A 628 16.53 -6.80 -22.12
C GLU A 628 17.23 -6.45 -20.80
N VAL A 629 17.90 -5.29 -20.77
CA VAL A 629 18.62 -4.79 -19.61
C VAL A 629 17.85 -3.65 -18.95
N LEU A 630 17.52 -3.85 -17.68
CA LEU A 630 16.70 -2.93 -16.89
C LEU A 630 17.45 -2.52 -15.62
N PRO A 631 17.14 -1.36 -15.01
CA PRO A 631 17.68 -1.05 -13.70
C PRO A 631 17.12 -2.04 -12.68
N VAL A 632 17.89 -2.33 -11.62
CA VAL A 632 17.45 -3.25 -10.55
C VAL A 632 16.09 -2.82 -9.98
N HIS A 633 15.87 -1.52 -9.86
CA HIS A 633 14.60 -0.92 -9.47
C HIS A 633 14.60 0.59 -9.79
N ARG A 634 13.41 1.20 -9.92
CA ARG A 634 13.26 2.65 -10.19
C ARG A 634 13.88 3.55 -9.12
N SER A 635 14.00 3.05 -7.88
CA SER A 635 14.69 3.79 -6.81
C SER A 635 16.16 4.09 -7.15
N LEU A 636 16.82 3.26 -7.95
CA LEU A 636 18.18 3.54 -8.42
C LEU A 636 18.19 4.76 -9.36
N THR A 637 17.23 4.82 -10.29
CA THR A 637 17.05 5.97 -11.18
C THR A 637 16.82 7.25 -10.38
N LEU A 638 15.94 7.20 -9.37
CA LEU A 638 15.68 8.34 -8.48
C LEU A 638 16.93 8.76 -7.70
N TYR A 639 17.70 7.80 -7.18
CA TYR A 639 18.96 8.07 -6.50
C TYR A 639 19.94 8.78 -7.43
N LEU A 640 20.19 8.24 -8.63
CA LEU A 640 21.15 8.82 -9.59
C LEU A 640 20.72 10.19 -10.15
N ALA A 641 19.40 10.43 -10.27
CA ALA A 641 18.84 11.66 -10.84
C ALA A 641 18.59 12.78 -9.82
N THR A 642 18.66 12.50 -8.51
CA THR A 642 18.38 13.49 -7.46
C THR A 642 19.67 14.12 -6.95
N PRO A 643 19.83 15.45 -6.97
CA PRO A 643 21.03 16.10 -6.43
C PRO A 643 21.29 15.73 -4.96
N THR A 644 22.56 15.60 -4.57
CA THR A 644 23.00 15.17 -3.22
C THR A 644 22.34 15.96 -2.11
N ARG A 645 22.19 17.27 -2.29
CA ARG A 645 21.52 18.15 -1.34
C ARG A 645 20.07 17.72 -1.10
N ARG A 646 19.31 17.45 -2.15
CA ARG A 646 17.91 17.03 -2.06
C ARG A 646 17.78 15.63 -1.45
N LEU A 647 18.68 14.71 -1.77
CA LEU A 647 18.71 13.39 -1.13
C LEU A 647 18.87 13.53 0.40
N ARG A 648 19.79 14.39 0.86
CA ARG A 648 19.98 14.65 2.30
C ARG A 648 18.76 15.31 2.95
N GLU A 649 18.08 16.21 2.25
CA GLU A 649 16.85 16.88 2.74
C GLU A 649 15.64 15.93 2.82
N GLN A 650 15.61 14.86 2.01
CA GLN A 650 14.51 13.88 2.00
C GLN A 650 14.54 12.89 3.17
N HIS A 651 15.67 12.79 3.90
CA HIS A 651 15.84 11.82 4.98
C HIS A 651 15.78 12.55 6.33
N ARG A 652 15.03 11.98 7.30
CA ARG A 652 14.94 12.54 8.66
C ARG A 652 16.28 12.49 9.39
N ASP A 653 17.04 11.43 9.17
CA ASP A 653 18.37 11.24 9.72
C ASP A 653 19.45 11.55 8.67
N PRO A 654 20.63 12.05 9.07
CA PRO A 654 21.73 12.29 8.14
C PRO A 654 22.18 10.98 7.47
N ILE A 655 22.11 10.95 6.13
CA ILE A 655 22.62 9.83 5.32
C ILE A 655 24.08 10.04 4.92
N ASN A 656 24.87 8.95 4.95
CA ASN A 656 26.27 8.96 4.56
C ASN A 656 26.45 8.48 3.11
N ILE A 657 26.56 9.44 2.17
CA ILE A 657 26.69 9.19 0.73
C ILE A 657 27.86 9.96 0.08
N PRO A 658 29.12 9.63 0.43
CA PRO A 658 30.30 10.38 -0.03
C PRO A 658 30.65 10.19 -1.51
N HIS A 659 30.14 9.14 -2.19
CA HIS A 659 30.46 8.87 -3.59
C HIS A 659 29.40 9.38 -4.56
N HIS A 660 28.21 9.73 -4.07
CA HIS A 660 27.05 10.09 -4.89
C HIS A 660 27.36 11.17 -5.94
N ASP A 661 28.08 12.24 -5.58
CA ASP A 661 28.40 13.33 -6.51
C ASP A 661 29.13 12.84 -7.79
N LYS A 662 29.92 11.76 -7.70
CA LYS A 662 30.61 11.17 -8.86
C LYS A 662 29.64 10.50 -9.84
N PHE A 663 28.58 9.90 -9.31
CA PHE A 663 27.60 9.10 -10.06
C PHE A 663 26.31 9.84 -10.36
N PHE A 664 26.08 11.00 -9.74
CA PHE A 664 24.96 11.88 -10.05
C PHE A 664 24.90 12.18 -11.55
N MET A 665 23.68 12.09 -12.08
CA MET A 665 23.34 12.27 -13.49
C MET A 665 22.07 13.09 -13.59
N ALA A 666 22.19 14.35 -13.99
CA ALA A 666 21.01 15.17 -14.25
C ALA A 666 20.17 14.54 -15.38
N GLU A 667 18.85 14.49 -15.20
CA GLU A 667 17.92 13.90 -16.17
C GLU A 667 18.00 14.61 -17.53
N THR A 668 18.10 15.95 -17.52
CA THR A 668 18.23 16.78 -18.73
C THR A 668 19.51 16.49 -19.52
N GLU A 669 20.66 16.52 -18.84
CA GLU A 669 21.98 16.20 -19.43
C GLU A 669 22.01 14.76 -19.97
N SER A 670 21.45 13.81 -19.20
CA SER A 670 21.45 12.40 -19.58
C SER A 670 20.64 12.19 -20.85
N HIS A 671 19.43 12.75 -20.93
CA HIS A 671 18.62 12.67 -22.15
C HIS A 671 19.23 13.44 -23.33
N ALA A 672 19.88 14.58 -23.11
CA ALA A 672 20.62 15.27 -24.18
C ALA A 672 21.72 14.36 -24.76
N THR A 673 22.49 13.71 -23.89
CA THR A 673 23.56 12.78 -24.28
C THR A 673 23.00 11.59 -25.05
N LEU A 674 21.97 10.93 -24.53
CA LEU A 674 21.36 9.77 -25.20
C LEU A 674 20.75 10.14 -26.55
N GLY A 675 20.07 11.28 -26.64
CA GLY A 675 19.52 11.79 -27.90
C GLY A 675 20.60 12.08 -28.94
N ASN A 676 21.71 12.70 -28.52
CA ASN A 676 22.85 12.96 -29.41
C ASN A 676 23.52 11.69 -29.92
N LEU A 677 23.67 10.68 -29.06
CA LEU A 677 24.19 9.37 -29.47
C LEU A 677 23.25 8.70 -30.49
N CYS A 678 21.93 8.73 -30.27
CA CYS A 678 20.97 8.20 -31.26
C CYS A 678 21.06 8.96 -32.60
N VAL A 679 21.17 10.30 -32.57
CA VAL A 679 21.33 11.12 -33.79
C VAL A 679 22.62 10.77 -34.52
N ALA A 680 23.71 10.58 -33.79
CA ALA A 680 24.99 10.20 -34.36
C ALA A 680 24.96 8.81 -35.01
N TYR A 681 24.22 7.86 -34.42
CA TYR A 681 24.02 6.54 -35.02
C TYR A 681 23.28 6.65 -36.35
N LEU A 682 22.16 7.38 -36.37
CA LEU A 682 21.32 7.54 -37.55
C LEU A 682 21.96 8.36 -38.67
N THR A 683 23.08 9.05 -38.38
CA THR A 683 23.86 9.82 -39.36
C THR A 683 25.17 9.13 -39.76
N MET A 684 25.35 7.84 -39.42
CA MET A 684 26.47 7.05 -39.92
C MET A 684 26.39 6.89 -41.45
N PRO A 685 27.52 6.85 -42.19
CA PRO A 685 27.54 6.83 -43.66
C PRO A 685 26.66 5.76 -44.32
N ARG A 686 26.47 4.60 -43.69
CA ARG A 686 25.59 3.53 -44.18
C ARG A 686 24.11 3.93 -44.31
N PHE A 687 23.66 4.93 -43.55
CA PHE A 687 22.30 5.46 -43.61
C PHE A 687 22.13 6.61 -44.61
N ALA A 688 23.20 7.00 -45.31
CA ALA A 688 23.14 8.04 -46.33
C ALA A 688 22.30 7.61 -47.55
N ASP A 689 22.25 6.30 -47.84
CA ASP A 689 21.46 5.74 -48.95
C ASP A 689 20.18 5.03 -48.44
N PRO A 690 18.99 5.63 -48.63
CA PRO A 690 17.71 5.02 -48.27
C PRO A 690 17.28 3.88 -49.20
N GLY A 691 17.98 3.69 -50.32
CA GLY A 691 17.62 2.74 -51.36
C GLY A 691 16.38 3.14 -52.15
N LYS A 692 15.68 2.17 -52.74
CA LYS A 692 14.50 2.42 -53.57
C LYS A 692 13.37 3.12 -52.78
N ARG A 693 12.73 4.11 -53.41
CA ARG A 693 11.55 4.82 -52.87
C ARG A 693 10.34 3.89 -52.74
N PHE A 694 9.47 4.21 -51.79
CA PHE A 694 8.18 3.53 -51.64
C PHE A 694 7.33 3.67 -52.91
N GLN A 695 6.73 2.56 -53.32
CA GLN A 695 5.77 2.49 -54.42
C GLN A 695 4.46 1.94 -53.84
N ALA A 696 3.34 2.64 -54.08
CA ALA A 696 2.05 2.27 -53.49
C ALA A 696 1.36 1.08 -54.20
N ASP A 697 1.82 0.76 -55.41
CA ASP A 697 1.22 -0.21 -56.32
C ASP A 697 1.95 -1.57 -56.33
N GLY A 698 1.22 -2.60 -56.77
CA GLY A 698 1.76 -3.94 -56.97
C GLY A 698 2.44 -4.54 -55.73
N LYS A 699 3.75 -4.85 -55.87
CA LYS A 699 4.59 -5.42 -54.79
C LYS A 699 5.24 -4.37 -53.89
N GLY A 700 5.09 -3.07 -54.21
CA GLY A 700 5.79 -1.97 -53.54
C GLY A 700 5.66 -1.94 -52.01
N PRO A 701 4.47 -2.17 -51.40
CA PRO A 701 4.34 -2.25 -49.95
C PRO A 701 5.16 -3.38 -49.30
N LYS A 702 5.19 -4.57 -49.93
CA LYS A 702 5.95 -5.72 -49.43
C LYS A 702 7.45 -5.55 -49.62
N ASP A 703 7.85 -5.00 -50.77
CA ASP A 703 9.26 -4.74 -51.09
C ASP A 703 9.84 -3.66 -50.17
N TRP A 704 9.05 -2.63 -49.86
CA TRP A 704 9.41 -1.61 -48.87
C TRP A 704 9.54 -2.19 -47.47
N GLU A 705 8.55 -2.97 -47.02
CA GLU A 705 8.61 -3.59 -45.69
C GLU A 705 9.83 -4.50 -45.57
N CYS A 706 10.10 -5.34 -46.57
CA CYS A 706 11.28 -6.20 -46.61
C CYS A 706 12.59 -5.40 -46.56
N LYS A 707 12.68 -4.28 -47.30
CA LYS A 707 13.84 -3.39 -47.29
C LYS A 707 14.11 -2.82 -45.90
N VAL A 708 13.06 -2.27 -45.27
CA VAL A 708 13.19 -1.61 -43.97
C VAL A 708 13.48 -2.63 -42.86
N ARG A 709 12.81 -3.78 -42.86
CA ARG A 709 13.11 -4.88 -41.92
C ARG A 709 14.54 -5.36 -42.04
N LYS A 710 15.01 -5.64 -43.26
CA LYS A 710 16.39 -6.08 -43.50
C LYS A 710 17.42 -5.05 -43.02
N ARG A 711 17.13 -3.75 -43.15
CA ARG A 711 17.99 -2.70 -42.59
C ARG A 711 18.04 -2.78 -41.07
N MET A 712 16.90 -2.90 -40.41
CA MET A 712 16.85 -3.03 -38.94
C MET A 712 17.46 -4.34 -38.42
N GLU A 713 17.39 -5.42 -39.19
CA GLU A 713 18.05 -6.71 -38.87
C GLU A 713 19.58 -6.61 -38.96
N ASN A 714 20.10 -5.80 -39.89
CA ASN A 714 21.54 -5.56 -40.01
C ASN A 714 22.07 -4.56 -38.97
N ASP A 715 21.21 -3.68 -38.46
CA ASP A 715 21.55 -2.57 -37.57
C ASP A 715 20.63 -2.59 -36.34
N GLU A 716 20.97 -3.45 -35.36
CA GLU A 716 20.12 -3.77 -34.20
C GLU A 716 19.71 -2.53 -33.38
N PHE A 717 20.57 -1.50 -33.29
CA PHE A 717 20.27 -0.27 -32.55
C PHE A 717 19.41 0.75 -33.33
N ALA A 718 19.22 0.56 -34.65
CA ALA A 718 18.54 1.52 -35.51
C ALA A 718 17.06 1.72 -35.13
N GLY A 719 16.39 0.64 -34.71
CA GLY A 719 15.00 0.67 -34.28
C GLY A 719 14.77 1.57 -33.06
N TYR A 720 15.59 1.40 -32.02
CA TYR A 720 15.56 2.24 -30.83
C TYR A 720 15.91 3.69 -31.17
N ALA A 721 17.02 3.91 -31.88
CA ALA A 721 17.48 5.25 -32.22
C ALA A 721 16.41 6.01 -33.02
N ALA A 722 15.84 5.41 -34.06
CA ALA A 722 14.81 6.03 -34.91
C ALA A 722 13.54 6.39 -34.12
N LEU A 723 13.14 5.57 -33.15
CA LEU A 723 11.94 5.81 -32.34
C LEU A 723 12.11 6.91 -31.29
N PHE A 724 13.30 7.01 -30.69
CA PHE A 724 13.46 7.72 -29.40
C PHE A 724 14.46 8.88 -29.41
N TRP A 725 15.23 9.09 -30.48
CA TRP A 725 16.17 10.21 -30.54
C TRP A 725 15.47 11.56 -30.27
N SER A 726 14.33 11.83 -30.91
CA SER A 726 13.60 13.10 -30.77
C SER A 726 13.01 13.24 -29.37
N LYS A 727 12.43 12.18 -28.82
CA LYS A 727 11.87 12.16 -27.46
C LYS A 727 12.94 12.46 -26.39
N HIS A 728 14.14 11.90 -26.54
CA HIS A 728 15.26 12.21 -25.65
C HIS A 728 15.63 13.71 -25.72
N LEU A 729 15.70 14.28 -26.92
CA LEU A 729 16.03 15.70 -27.06
C LEU A 729 14.91 16.62 -26.51
N GLU A 730 13.64 16.25 -26.71
CA GLU A 730 12.48 16.96 -26.14
C GLU A 730 12.56 16.96 -24.61
N LYS A 731 12.84 15.79 -24.01
CA LYS A 731 12.95 15.62 -22.56
C LYS A 731 14.15 16.34 -21.95
N ALA A 732 15.22 16.54 -22.72
CA ALA A 732 16.36 17.36 -22.29
C ALA A 732 15.98 18.84 -22.10
N GLY A 733 14.91 19.30 -22.77
CA GLY A 733 14.40 20.65 -22.65
C GLY A 733 15.28 21.71 -23.34
N PRO A 734 15.05 22.99 -23.06
CA PRO A 734 15.64 24.10 -23.82
C PRO A 734 17.14 24.29 -23.61
N ASP A 735 17.69 23.78 -22.51
CA ASP A 735 19.11 23.86 -22.16
C ASP A 735 19.99 22.87 -22.95
N ILE A 736 19.42 22.13 -23.91
CA ILE A 736 20.10 21.10 -24.67
C ILE A 736 21.36 21.60 -25.42
N SER A 737 21.40 22.88 -25.79
CA SER A 737 22.54 23.50 -26.46
C SER A 737 23.81 23.47 -25.61
N LYS A 738 23.70 23.45 -24.27
CA LYS A 738 24.83 23.33 -23.35
C LYS A 738 25.50 21.94 -23.39
N HIS A 739 24.77 20.95 -23.90
CA HIS A 739 25.17 19.55 -23.92
C HIS A 739 25.32 19.01 -25.35
N SER A 740 25.39 19.89 -26.34
CA SER A 740 25.47 19.53 -27.76
C SER A 740 26.68 20.19 -28.41
N SER A 741 27.45 19.42 -29.17
CA SER A 741 28.53 19.94 -30.00
C SER A 741 27.96 20.61 -31.27
N PRO A 742 28.74 21.47 -31.96
CA PRO A 742 28.36 22.00 -33.28
C PRO A 742 28.02 20.90 -34.29
N LEU A 743 28.73 19.77 -34.23
CA LEU A 743 28.48 18.60 -35.09
C LEU A 743 27.13 17.95 -34.77
N ASP A 744 26.70 17.94 -33.52
CA ASP A 744 25.39 17.38 -33.12
C ASP A 744 24.25 18.21 -33.71
N LEU A 745 24.41 19.52 -33.67
CA LEU A 745 23.47 20.47 -34.29
C LEU A 745 23.39 20.25 -35.80
N GLU A 746 24.52 19.97 -36.46
CA GLU A 746 24.56 19.65 -37.89
C GLU A 746 23.88 18.31 -38.19
N ARG A 747 24.21 17.24 -37.45
CA ARG A 747 23.58 15.92 -37.60
C ARG A 747 22.07 15.97 -37.39
N ARG A 748 21.58 16.76 -36.42
CA ARG A 748 20.14 16.99 -36.23
C ARG A 748 19.50 17.66 -37.44
N LYS A 749 20.18 18.60 -38.10
CA LYS A 749 19.69 19.19 -39.35
C LYS A 749 19.63 18.13 -40.46
N MET A 750 20.63 17.26 -40.57
CA MET A 750 20.63 16.17 -41.56
C MET A 750 19.46 15.19 -41.39
N LEU A 751 19.00 14.93 -40.15
CA LEU A 751 17.82 14.07 -39.91
C LEU A 751 16.49 14.78 -40.19
N ARG A 752 16.47 16.11 -40.22
CA ARG A 752 15.27 16.92 -40.51
C ARG A 752 15.13 17.29 -41.98
N ASP A 753 16.26 17.44 -42.67
CA ASP A 753 16.27 17.75 -44.09
C ASP A 753 15.58 16.65 -44.88
N LYS A 754 14.40 16.93 -45.44
CA LYS A 754 13.60 15.94 -46.18
C LYS A 754 14.31 15.42 -47.44
N GLU A 755 15.28 16.17 -47.96
CA GLU A 755 16.11 15.76 -49.08
C GLU A 755 17.28 14.87 -48.70
N SER A 756 17.64 14.86 -47.41
CA SER A 756 18.68 13.98 -46.88
C SER A 756 18.25 12.51 -46.89
N GLY A 757 19.14 11.66 -47.37
CA GLY A 757 18.94 10.21 -47.31
C GLY A 757 18.83 9.67 -45.88
N TYR A 758 19.51 10.32 -44.92
CA TYR A 758 19.42 10.00 -43.50
C TYR A 758 18.00 10.21 -42.97
N ALA A 759 17.37 11.34 -43.33
CA ALA A 759 16.00 11.66 -42.92
C ALA A 759 15.01 10.59 -43.38
N ARG A 760 15.12 10.19 -44.65
CA ARG A 760 14.29 9.13 -45.23
C ARG A 760 14.53 7.79 -44.53
N CYS A 761 15.78 7.40 -44.30
CA CYS A 761 16.13 6.15 -43.60
C CYS A 761 15.47 6.05 -42.23
N TRP A 762 15.67 7.03 -41.35
CA TRP A 762 15.14 6.92 -39.99
C TRP A 762 13.61 7.00 -39.94
N PHE A 763 12.99 7.78 -40.83
CA PHE A 763 11.53 7.87 -40.88
C PHE A 763 10.87 6.57 -41.36
N GLU A 764 11.48 5.89 -42.34
CA GLU A 764 11.01 4.57 -42.77
C GLU A 764 11.02 3.58 -41.59
N MET A 765 12.11 3.56 -40.82
CA MET A 765 12.24 2.71 -39.63
C MET A 765 11.23 3.11 -38.54
N TRP A 766 11.10 4.42 -38.26
CA TRP A 766 10.13 4.94 -37.30
C TRP A 766 8.69 4.56 -37.67
N TRP A 767 8.31 4.66 -38.94
CA TRP A 767 6.96 4.34 -39.42
C TRP A 767 6.63 2.86 -39.20
N LEU A 768 7.57 1.98 -39.56
CA LEU A 768 7.44 0.54 -39.35
C LEU A 768 7.36 0.20 -37.85
N CYS A 769 8.25 0.77 -37.04
CA CYS A 769 8.27 0.57 -35.59
C CYS A 769 7.02 1.08 -34.87
N LYS A 770 6.30 2.07 -35.43
CA LYS A 770 5.03 2.58 -34.90
C LYS A 770 3.82 1.77 -35.37
N GLU A 771 4.04 0.67 -36.09
CA GLU A 771 2.98 -0.21 -36.63
C GLU A 771 1.94 0.56 -37.45
N LYS A 772 2.35 1.66 -38.09
CA LYS A 772 1.45 2.45 -38.91
C LYS A 772 1.07 1.67 -40.18
N PRO A 773 -0.16 1.86 -40.70
CA PRO A 773 -0.58 1.17 -41.92
C PRO A 773 0.39 1.46 -43.07
N ILE A 774 0.98 0.41 -43.66
CA ILE A 774 1.98 0.55 -44.72
C ILE A 774 1.37 1.23 -45.96
N LYS A 775 0.10 0.97 -46.24
CA LYS A 775 -0.64 1.59 -47.36
C LYS A 775 -0.81 3.11 -47.20
N GLU A 776 -0.64 3.62 -45.99
CA GLU A 776 -0.76 5.05 -45.67
C GLU A 776 0.62 5.72 -45.58
N PHE A 777 1.71 5.02 -45.92
CA PHE A 777 3.05 5.61 -45.95
C PHE A 777 3.10 6.75 -46.97
N PRO A 778 3.60 7.94 -46.61
CA PRO A 778 3.60 9.10 -47.49
C PRO A 778 4.53 8.89 -48.69
N VAL A 779 3.97 9.01 -49.90
CA VAL A 779 4.70 8.80 -51.17
C VAL A 779 5.60 9.98 -51.52
N GLU A 780 5.17 11.21 -51.22
CA GLU A 780 5.87 12.42 -51.67
C GLU A 780 6.80 13.00 -50.61
N GLU A 781 6.39 13.14 -49.34
CA GLU A 781 7.27 13.67 -48.29
C GLU A 781 6.94 13.17 -46.87
N PRO A 782 7.97 12.80 -46.06
CA PRO A 782 7.78 12.51 -44.65
C PRO A 782 7.48 13.80 -43.87
N LYS A 783 6.42 13.78 -43.06
CA LYS A 783 6.01 14.90 -42.21
C LYS A 783 6.83 14.95 -40.91
N MET A 784 8.13 15.26 -41.03
CA MET A 784 9.07 15.23 -39.91
C MET A 784 8.69 16.18 -38.76
N ASP A 785 8.17 17.36 -39.09
CA ASP A 785 7.81 18.38 -38.10
C ASP A 785 6.63 17.97 -37.20
N GLU A 786 5.72 17.12 -37.72
CA GLU A 786 4.61 16.55 -36.94
C GLU A 786 5.11 15.47 -35.95
N ILE A 787 6.33 14.93 -36.12
CA ILE A 787 6.91 13.86 -35.29
C ILE A 787 7.89 14.39 -34.25
N ILE A 788 8.66 15.43 -34.61
CA ILE A 788 9.76 15.95 -33.78
C ILE A 788 9.30 17.12 -32.89
N GLY A 789 8.13 17.71 -33.18
CA GLY A 789 7.58 18.85 -32.44
C GLY A 789 8.23 20.19 -32.83
N PRO A 790 7.52 21.33 -32.69
CA PRO A 790 8.02 22.65 -33.07
C PRO A 790 9.08 23.24 -32.11
N GLU A 791 9.28 22.68 -30.91
CA GLU A 791 10.12 23.32 -29.87
C GLU A 791 11.63 23.17 -30.06
N LEU A 792 12.08 22.31 -30.98
CA LEU A 792 13.51 22.15 -31.26
C LEU A 792 13.98 22.99 -32.48
N SER A 793 13.17 23.92 -32.99
CA SER A 793 13.50 24.77 -34.16
C SER A 793 14.03 26.16 -33.83
N GLU A 794 13.92 26.64 -32.59
CA GLU A 794 14.37 27.99 -32.19
C GLU A 794 15.33 27.92 -30.99
N ILE A 795 16.53 27.40 -31.20
CA ILE A 795 17.68 27.78 -30.35
C ILE A 795 18.36 28.95 -31.06
N GLN A 796 17.67 30.10 -31.09
CA GLN A 796 18.33 31.39 -31.31
C GLN A 796 18.83 31.94 -29.96
N GLN A 797 19.86 32.77 -30.05
CA GLN A 797 20.70 33.33 -28.99
C GLN A 797 19.94 33.88 -27.76
N PRO A 798 20.60 33.99 -26.58
CA PRO A 798 19.93 34.35 -25.33
C PRO A 798 19.47 35.81 -25.36
N GLY A 799 18.16 36.00 -25.52
CA GLY A 799 17.49 37.29 -25.39
C GLY A 799 15.98 37.12 -25.53
N GLU A 800 15.26 37.53 -24.49
CA GLU A 800 13.80 37.76 -24.45
C GLU A 800 12.86 36.57 -24.10
N SER A 801 12.60 36.50 -22.79
CA SER A 801 11.43 36.00 -22.04
C SER A 801 10.45 34.99 -22.65
N TYR A 802 10.38 33.85 -21.95
CA TYR A 802 9.46 32.71 -22.01
C TYR A 802 7.93 32.97 -21.91
N TRP A 803 7.45 34.21 -22.01
CA TRP A 803 6.02 34.53 -21.83
C TRP A 803 5.23 34.67 -23.14
N GLY A 804 5.88 34.77 -24.30
CA GLY A 804 5.21 35.02 -25.59
C GLY A 804 4.51 33.80 -26.21
N GLY A 805 5.06 32.59 -26.04
CA GLY A 805 4.52 31.36 -26.65
C GLY A 805 3.23 30.86 -25.99
N PHE A 806 3.17 30.94 -24.66
CA PHE A 806 2.00 30.51 -23.87
C PHE A 806 0.77 31.43 -24.12
N LEU A 807 1.00 32.74 -24.31
CA LEU A 807 -0.07 33.69 -24.61
C LEU A 807 -0.63 33.55 -26.04
N LYS A 808 0.18 33.17 -27.03
CA LYS A 808 -0.30 32.93 -28.41
C LYS A 808 -1.23 31.71 -28.49
N LEU A 809 -0.92 30.65 -27.74
CA LEU A 809 -1.77 29.45 -27.67
C LEU A 809 -3.09 29.74 -26.94
N LEU A 810 -3.05 30.49 -25.83
CA LEU A 810 -4.25 30.94 -25.10
C LEU A 810 -5.15 31.88 -25.93
N LEU A 811 -4.57 32.83 -26.66
CA LEU A 811 -5.34 33.76 -27.51
C LEU A 811 -5.97 33.07 -28.73
N SER A 812 -5.33 32.03 -29.28
CA SER A 812 -5.91 31.23 -30.37
C SER A 812 -7.10 30.36 -29.93
N SER A 813 -7.16 30.01 -28.64
CA SER A 813 -8.26 29.25 -28.04
C SER A 813 -9.44 30.11 -27.59
N MET A 814 -9.23 31.41 -27.35
CA MET A 814 -10.31 32.34 -26.97
C MET A 814 -11.01 33.01 -28.17
N LEU A 815 -10.45 32.90 -29.38
CA LEU A 815 -10.99 33.44 -30.62
C LEU A 815 -11.63 32.37 -31.55
N ARG A 816 -11.95 31.18 -31.02
CA ARG A 816 -12.72 30.13 -31.71
C ARG A 816 -14.02 29.80 -31.00
#